data_AF-A0A7S7M8Z3-F1
#
_entry.id   AF-A0A7S7M8Z3-F1
#
_cell.length_a   1.000
_cell.length_b   1.000
_cell.length_c   1.000
_cell.angle_alpha   90.00
_cell.angle_beta   90.00
_cell.angle_gamma   90.00
#
_symmetry.space_group_name_H-M   'P 1'
#
loop_
_entity.id
_entity.type
_entity.pdbx_description
1 polymer ?
#
loop_
_entity_poly.entity_id
_entity_poly.type
_entity_poly.pdbx_seq_one_letter_code
_entity_poly.pdbx_strand_id
1 'polypeptide(L)'
;MEKHNLTRRSFVKGGAAVTGAAAMLTTLAGCGQGASDPTAAPAADTYPLDPDDSKVEAKWSSETVRDGWTKVTNPEGSPELGVMDEAKIIQVDGLAFKDLNGNGKLDLYEDWRQSDEDRAKSLADTMSAEEILPLMFHDGMMSTSAPLDEDSEAKLGEGLRAGVSRANANADTYASAIAWINAVQEWCEANDKYGIPYMNSTDPYQLYDIPDNHCLVSSFDPELWKKSGHYTGRAWRVTGARVNLGPQIDIGSNIVYTRLGGSISEDPAANRDLCKAFGGGMQSTWGDDDCTDDKGWGEDSVAIMLKHYVGAGAVEGGRNDHNDAGKYDVFPGDNFNAHLIPFLDGGMHLESSTGQMAAVMPNYGIAYTEDESLGPIWGGAYNRRNLMILRNAGWDGMITTDWQILRETDFGDRAHGVKDMTEPERFEKLLEATVDQVGGDWAVDVATEGYKLYEQEYGEDEALARVRDSARRIFTVMNRVELFDNPYSDRERAKEILNDQAALDFGQEASDRSIVMLKNKGNVISEAGISGKPKCYIPQKSSGGGFFSSTPATVGPAISQDLADELFDVVTDTVDESGESPVITDLPVADMAGCEYVFYVISSPDTGAGEPQGGGFGPDAAPVDPDAPKYLPISLQYRPYTADTARDPSLAGDILEDGTKENRSYRGQSVTASNEADLDRLIEIREALPDAKIILAVEATNNAQCFHEIEPYADVILWSWASSGRNFEQAYGRILKGEVEPTGLLPCQMPKDMETVEASYEDVPRDVECYTDSEGNTYDFCFGLNWAGVIDDERVSTYKANPLTSPETEVKADA
;
A
#
# COMPACT_ATOMS: atom_id res chain seq x y z
N MET A 1 24.26 8.50 38.96
CA MET A 1 24.46 9.90 38.53
C MET A 1 23.70 10.04 37.24
N GLU A 2 22.66 10.87 37.27
CA GLU A 2 21.62 11.01 36.24
C GLU A 2 22.20 11.32 34.87
N LYS A 3 21.86 10.49 33.88
CA LYS A 3 22.02 10.78 32.45
C LYS A 3 20.75 11.48 31.98
N HIS A 4 20.94 12.63 31.34
CA HIS A 4 19.88 13.42 30.74
C HIS A 4 19.19 12.65 29.61
N ASN A 5 17.91 12.29 29.82
CA ASN A 5 16.98 11.94 28.74
C ASN A 5 16.56 13.22 28.03
N LEU A 6 17.13 13.48 26.86
CA LEU A 6 16.60 14.45 25.91
C LEU A 6 15.70 13.68 24.94
N THR A 7 14.39 13.66 25.23
CA THR A 7 13.38 13.25 24.26
C THR A 7 13.13 14.39 23.27
N ARG A 8 12.90 14.07 21.99
CA ARG A 8 12.71 15.00 20.87
C ARG A 8 11.48 15.92 21.05
N ARG A 9 11.63 16.98 21.83
CA ARG A 9 10.65 18.06 21.92
C ARG A 9 11.30 19.44 21.88
N SER A 10 12.06 19.70 20.80
CA SER A 10 12.42 21.06 20.38
C SER A 10 13.28 21.04 19.12
N PHE A 11 12.67 20.84 17.95
CA PHE A 11 13.29 21.24 16.68
C PHE A 11 12.27 21.46 15.56
N VAL A 12 11.39 22.46 15.70
CA VAL A 12 10.93 23.36 14.62
C VAL A 12 10.47 24.66 15.30
N LYS A 13 11.39 25.62 15.48
CA LYS A 13 11.02 27.03 15.71
C LYS A 13 12.10 27.97 15.18
N GLY A 14 11.78 28.59 14.04
CA GLY A 14 12.38 29.83 13.54
C GLY A 14 12.73 29.72 12.05
N GLY A 15 12.11 30.42 11.10
CA GLY A 15 11.04 31.43 11.09
C GLY A 15 10.53 31.56 9.65
N ALA A 16 9.34 32.05 9.34
CA ALA A 16 8.78 33.30 9.83
C ALA A 16 7.26 33.24 10.04
N ALA A 17 6.84 33.79 11.16
CA ALA A 17 5.45 34.10 11.45
C ALA A 17 5.03 35.38 10.74
N VAL A 18 3.88 35.36 10.06
CA VAL A 18 2.98 36.52 9.93
C VAL A 18 1.54 36.04 10.18
N THR A 19 1.12 36.24 11.44
CA THR A 19 -0.24 36.51 11.95
C THR A 19 -1.44 35.74 11.41
N GLY A 20 -2.04 34.96 12.31
CA GLY A 20 -3.33 34.31 12.13
C GLY A 20 -4.51 35.26 11.92
N ALA A 21 -5.50 34.77 11.17
CA ALA A 21 -6.81 35.37 11.07
C ALA A 21 -7.76 34.62 12.00
N ALA A 22 -8.02 35.23 13.15
CA ALA A 22 -9.19 34.91 13.96
C ALA A 22 -10.45 35.25 13.17
N ALA A 23 -11.44 34.37 13.23
CA ALA A 23 -12.80 34.62 12.78
C ALA A 23 -13.32 35.95 13.35
N MET A 24 -13.44 36.97 12.50
CA MET A 24 -14.24 38.16 12.78
C MET A 24 -15.53 38.06 11.98
N LEU A 25 -16.62 37.72 12.67
CA LEU A 25 -17.96 38.11 12.25
C LEU A 25 -17.97 39.63 12.04
N THR A 26 -18.00 40.06 10.79
CA THR A 26 -18.31 41.44 10.41
C THR A 26 -19.73 41.47 9.86
N THR A 27 -20.66 41.90 10.72
CA THR A 27 -21.97 42.37 10.30
C THR A 27 -21.79 43.72 9.59
N LEU A 28 -21.55 43.68 8.28
CA LEU A 28 -21.66 44.84 7.40
C LEU A 28 -23.06 44.88 6.79
N ALA A 29 -23.98 45.51 7.51
CA ALA A 29 -25.16 46.09 6.90
C ALA A 29 -24.72 47.28 6.03
N GLY A 30 -24.61 47.03 4.72
CA GLY A 30 -24.29 48.05 3.73
C GLY A 30 -24.86 47.65 2.37
N CYS A 31 -25.94 48.31 1.96
CA CYS A 31 -26.60 48.08 0.68
C CYS A 31 -25.65 48.29 -0.51
N GLY A 32 -25.27 47.20 -1.14
CA GLY A 32 -24.78 47.13 -2.52
C GLY A 32 -25.23 45.79 -3.08
N GLN A 33 -25.90 45.80 -4.23
CA GLN A 33 -26.26 44.57 -4.96
C GLN A 33 -24.96 43.86 -5.38
N GLY A 34 -24.47 42.95 -4.53
CA GLY A 34 -23.46 41.97 -4.90
C GLY A 34 -24.12 40.89 -5.75
N ALA A 35 -23.49 40.52 -6.86
CA ALA A 35 -23.87 39.30 -7.56
C ALA A 35 -23.74 38.13 -6.57
N SER A 36 -24.83 37.39 -6.36
CA SER A 36 -24.81 36.14 -5.62
C SER A 36 -23.80 35.20 -6.30
N ASP A 37 -22.94 34.56 -5.51
CA ASP A 37 -22.10 33.48 -6.00
C ASP A 37 -23.00 32.39 -6.64
N PRO A 38 -22.91 32.17 -7.96
CA PRO A 38 -23.84 31.29 -8.66
C PRO A 38 -23.66 29.82 -8.28
N THR A 39 -22.56 29.43 -7.63
CA THR A 39 -22.30 28.07 -7.15
C THR A 39 -22.69 27.85 -5.69
N ALA A 40 -23.28 28.85 -5.02
CA ALA A 40 -23.70 28.72 -3.63
C ALA A 40 -24.78 27.64 -3.47
N ALA A 41 -24.56 26.73 -2.52
CA ALA A 41 -25.46 25.63 -2.21
C ALA A 41 -26.82 26.13 -1.65
N PRO A 42 -27.96 25.64 -2.17
CA PRO A 42 -29.27 25.84 -1.57
C PRO A 42 -29.37 25.27 -0.15
N ALA A 43 -30.36 25.71 0.64
CA ALA A 43 -30.60 25.11 1.95
C ALA A 43 -31.21 23.71 1.82
N ALA A 44 -30.80 22.76 2.67
CA ALA A 44 -31.21 21.35 2.58
C ALA A 44 -32.75 21.14 2.63
N ASP A 45 -33.50 22.04 3.26
CA ASP A 45 -34.97 21.98 3.36
C ASP A 45 -35.70 22.44 2.08
N THR A 46 -34.96 22.85 1.05
CA THR A 46 -35.51 23.30 -0.24
C THR A 46 -35.60 22.19 -1.29
N TYR A 47 -34.94 21.06 -1.08
CA TYR A 47 -34.93 19.94 -2.01
C TYR A 47 -36.23 19.12 -1.97
N PRO A 48 -36.65 18.49 -3.08
CA PRO A 48 -36.00 18.54 -4.40
C PRO A 48 -36.31 19.83 -5.18
N LEU A 49 -35.36 20.30 -5.98
CA LEU A 49 -35.50 21.53 -6.78
C LEU A 49 -36.04 21.22 -8.18
N ASP A 50 -36.92 22.09 -8.68
CA ASP A 50 -37.44 21.98 -10.05
C ASP A 50 -36.41 22.53 -11.05
N PRO A 51 -36.26 21.90 -12.25
CA PRO A 51 -35.41 22.42 -13.31
C PRO A 51 -35.83 23.81 -13.80
N ASP A 52 -34.87 24.54 -14.38
CA ASP A 52 -35.07 25.87 -14.94
C ASP A 52 -36.14 25.91 -16.05
N ASP A 53 -36.83 27.05 -16.17
CA ASP A 53 -37.60 27.36 -17.37
C ASP A 53 -36.65 27.51 -18.58
N SER A 54 -37.11 27.10 -19.76
CA SER A 54 -36.43 27.21 -21.07
C SER A 54 -35.79 28.57 -21.42
N LYS A 55 -36.09 29.64 -20.66
CA LYS A 55 -35.52 30.98 -20.83
C LYS A 55 -34.24 31.24 -20.02
N VAL A 56 -33.90 30.38 -19.07
CA VAL A 56 -32.65 30.52 -18.30
C VAL A 56 -31.49 30.04 -19.18
N GLU A 57 -30.52 30.93 -19.39
CA GLU A 57 -29.36 30.65 -20.22
C GLU A 57 -28.43 29.66 -19.52
N ALA A 58 -28.00 28.62 -20.25
CA ALA A 58 -27.03 27.65 -19.78
C ALA A 58 -25.66 28.32 -19.59
N LYS A 59 -25.04 28.08 -18.43
CA LYS A 59 -23.66 28.49 -18.09
C LYS A 59 -22.66 27.35 -18.27
N TRP A 60 -23.11 26.24 -18.84
CA TRP A 60 -22.34 25.03 -19.08
C TRP A 60 -22.29 24.72 -20.57
N SER A 61 -21.32 23.91 -20.96
CA SER A 61 -21.21 23.35 -22.31
C SER A 61 -21.08 21.84 -22.23
N SER A 62 -21.38 21.14 -23.33
CA SER A 62 -21.12 19.72 -23.43
C SER A 62 -20.45 19.32 -24.73
N GLU A 63 -19.71 18.23 -24.69
CA GLU A 63 -19.15 17.56 -25.85
C GLU A 63 -19.15 16.04 -25.66
N THR A 64 -19.43 15.30 -26.73
CA THR A 64 -19.25 13.85 -26.74
C THR A 64 -17.77 13.53 -26.90
N VAL A 65 -17.20 12.83 -25.92
CA VAL A 65 -15.81 12.39 -26.00
C VAL A 65 -15.67 11.17 -26.91
N ARG A 66 -14.43 10.82 -27.24
CA ARG A 66 -14.11 9.66 -28.11
C ARG A 66 -14.75 8.36 -27.63
N ASP A 67 -14.79 8.17 -26.31
CA ASP A 67 -15.29 6.95 -25.66
C ASP A 67 -16.82 6.87 -25.60
N GLY A 68 -17.55 7.83 -26.19
CA GLY A 68 -18.99 7.77 -26.41
C GLY A 68 -19.85 8.42 -25.33
N TRP A 69 -19.29 8.71 -24.16
CA TRP A 69 -19.95 9.48 -23.11
C TRP A 69 -19.88 10.99 -23.39
N THR A 70 -20.78 11.74 -22.76
CA THR A 70 -20.88 13.19 -22.87
C THR A 70 -20.26 13.84 -21.65
N LYS A 71 -19.22 14.64 -21.90
CA LYS A 71 -18.59 15.51 -20.91
C LYS A 71 -19.36 16.80 -20.84
N VAL A 72 -19.72 17.21 -19.62
CA VAL A 72 -20.40 18.47 -19.33
C VAL A 72 -19.49 19.34 -18.47
N THR A 73 -19.17 20.52 -18.96
CA THR A 73 -18.29 21.48 -18.30
C THR A 73 -19.13 22.61 -17.71
N ASN A 74 -19.19 22.66 -16.38
CA ASN A 74 -19.73 23.79 -15.61
C ASN A 74 -18.69 24.93 -15.51
N PRO A 75 -19.04 26.11 -14.96
CA PRO A 75 -18.08 27.18 -14.71
C PRO A 75 -16.87 26.75 -13.87
N GLU A 76 -15.77 27.49 -13.98
CA GLU A 76 -14.51 27.22 -13.27
C GLU A 76 -14.73 27.05 -11.75
N GLY A 77 -14.15 25.99 -11.18
CA GLY A 77 -14.31 25.61 -9.76
C GLY A 77 -15.50 24.69 -9.47
N SER A 78 -16.22 24.24 -10.49
CA SER A 78 -17.25 23.18 -10.41
C SER A 78 -16.72 21.86 -10.98
N PRO A 79 -17.23 20.69 -10.53
CA PRO A 79 -16.83 19.42 -11.10
C PRO A 79 -17.28 19.27 -12.55
N GLU A 80 -16.49 18.54 -13.35
CA GLU A 80 -16.95 18.02 -14.64
C GLU A 80 -17.99 16.93 -14.41
N LEU A 81 -19.03 16.87 -15.26
CA LEU A 81 -20.00 15.78 -15.22
C LEU A 81 -19.81 14.86 -16.42
N GLY A 82 -19.98 13.56 -16.19
CA GLY A 82 -19.97 12.53 -17.23
C GLY A 82 -21.27 11.73 -17.24
N VAL A 83 -21.90 11.62 -18.41
CA VAL A 83 -23.11 10.80 -18.65
C VAL A 83 -23.02 10.03 -19.96
N MET A 84 -23.62 8.85 -20.02
CA MET A 84 -23.90 8.16 -21.29
C MET A 84 -25.25 8.60 -21.87
N ASP A 85 -26.24 8.89 -21.02
CA ASP A 85 -27.55 9.41 -21.41
C ASP A 85 -27.66 10.91 -21.11
N GLU A 86 -27.59 11.76 -22.14
CA GLU A 86 -27.79 13.21 -22.00
C GLU A 86 -29.18 13.58 -21.42
N ALA A 87 -30.17 12.68 -21.49
CA ALA A 87 -31.48 12.92 -20.86
C ALA A 87 -31.41 12.97 -19.34
N LYS A 88 -30.32 12.48 -18.73
CA LYS A 88 -30.04 12.62 -17.30
C LYS A 88 -29.46 13.98 -16.92
N ILE A 89 -29.22 14.89 -17.87
CA ILE A 89 -28.78 16.25 -17.54
C ILE A 89 -29.98 17.16 -17.31
N ILE A 90 -30.03 17.76 -16.13
CA ILE A 90 -30.97 18.82 -15.78
C ILE A 90 -30.22 20.12 -15.50
N GLN A 91 -30.93 21.24 -15.68
CA GLN A 91 -30.38 22.57 -15.42
C GLN A 91 -31.11 23.23 -14.25
N VAL A 92 -30.35 23.74 -13.28
CA VAL A 92 -30.86 24.55 -12.17
C VAL A 92 -29.93 25.77 -12.01
N ASP A 93 -30.49 26.97 -11.94
CA ASP A 93 -29.74 28.24 -11.84
C ASP A 93 -28.75 28.49 -13.00
N GLY A 94 -29.02 27.90 -14.17
CA GLY A 94 -28.14 27.91 -15.34
C GLY A 94 -26.97 26.92 -15.27
N LEU A 95 -26.85 26.10 -14.22
CA LEU A 95 -25.80 25.09 -14.03
C LEU A 95 -26.33 23.70 -14.36
N ALA A 96 -25.44 22.80 -14.82
CA ALA A 96 -25.80 21.41 -15.10
C ALA A 96 -25.64 20.51 -13.86
N PHE A 97 -26.55 19.56 -13.73
CA PHE A 97 -26.56 18.49 -12.73
C PHE A 97 -27.03 17.18 -13.36
N LYS A 98 -26.75 16.06 -12.70
CA LYS A 98 -27.22 14.74 -13.10
C LYS A 98 -28.47 14.36 -12.31
N ASP A 99 -29.58 14.12 -13.01
CA ASP A 99 -30.77 13.44 -12.50
C ASP A 99 -30.47 11.93 -12.48
N LEU A 100 -29.77 11.50 -11.43
CA LEU A 100 -29.23 10.16 -11.28
C LEU A 100 -30.36 9.14 -11.15
N ASN A 101 -31.39 9.46 -10.35
CA ASN A 101 -32.55 8.58 -10.15
C ASN A 101 -33.67 8.74 -11.20
N GLY A 102 -33.57 9.73 -12.10
CA GLY A 102 -34.49 9.92 -13.22
C GLY A 102 -35.87 10.48 -12.83
N ASN A 103 -35.98 11.22 -11.72
CA ASN A 103 -37.25 11.76 -11.25
C ASN A 103 -37.61 13.14 -11.85
N GLY A 104 -36.72 13.72 -12.65
CA GLY A 104 -36.88 15.01 -13.32
C GLY A 104 -36.70 16.23 -12.42
N LYS A 105 -36.12 16.07 -11.23
CA LYS A 105 -35.79 17.12 -10.26
C LYS A 105 -34.35 16.95 -9.80
N LEU A 106 -33.80 17.99 -9.18
CA LEU A 106 -32.50 17.92 -8.53
C LEU A 106 -32.69 17.56 -7.05
N ASP A 107 -32.25 16.37 -6.65
CA ASP A 107 -32.19 15.95 -5.26
C ASP A 107 -30.92 16.42 -4.55
N LEU A 108 -30.91 16.44 -3.22
CA LEU A 108 -29.78 16.95 -2.44
C LEU A 108 -28.48 16.19 -2.73
N TYR A 109 -28.56 14.87 -2.90
CA TYR A 109 -27.38 14.04 -3.16
C TYR A 109 -26.80 14.22 -4.57
N GLU A 110 -27.60 14.70 -5.51
CA GLU A 110 -27.23 14.99 -6.90
C GLU A 110 -26.60 16.37 -7.07
N ASP A 111 -26.76 17.25 -6.07
CA ASP A 111 -26.28 18.62 -6.12
C ASP A 111 -24.84 18.73 -5.62
N TRP A 112 -23.89 18.74 -6.56
CA TRP A 112 -22.46 18.89 -6.28
C TRP A 112 -22.07 20.19 -5.56
N ARG A 113 -22.99 21.15 -5.39
CA ARG A 113 -22.75 22.35 -4.56
C ARG A 113 -22.78 22.01 -3.06
N GLN A 114 -23.43 20.92 -2.67
CA GLN A 114 -23.50 20.44 -1.29
C GLN A 114 -22.20 19.72 -0.89
N SER A 115 -21.95 19.63 0.42
CA SER A 115 -20.80 18.88 0.92
C SER A 115 -20.92 17.38 0.59
N ASP A 116 -19.78 16.71 0.44
CA ASP A 116 -19.72 15.26 0.20
C ASP A 116 -20.49 14.47 1.27
N GLU A 117 -20.38 14.91 2.53
CA GLU A 117 -21.03 14.31 3.68
C GLU A 117 -22.56 14.52 3.67
N ASP A 118 -23.03 15.72 3.32
CA ASP A 118 -24.47 16.00 3.24
C ASP A 118 -25.13 15.23 2.09
N ARG A 119 -24.46 15.18 0.93
CA ARG A 119 -24.89 14.38 -0.23
C ARG A 119 -24.99 12.90 0.14
N ALA A 120 -23.92 12.36 0.74
CA ALA A 120 -23.86 10.97 1.17
C ALA A 120 -24.94 10.62 2.20
N LYS A 121 -25.13 11.49 3.20
CA LYS A 121 -26.16 11.30 4.23
C LYS A 121 -27.56 11.34 3.63
N SER A 122 -27.84 12.30 2.75
CA SER A 122 -29.16 12.41 2.13
C SER A 122 -29.52 11.17 1.32
N LEU A 123 -28.57 10.59 0.59
CA LEU A 123 -28.82 9.35 -0.14
C LEU A 123 -29.06 8.19 0.83
N ALA A 124 -28.16 7.98 1.79
CA ALA A 124 -28.27 6.89 2.77
C ALA A 124 -29.59 6.91 3.56
N ASP A 125 -30.07 8.09 3.96
CA ASP A 125 -31.33 8.23 4.72
C ASP A 125 -32.57 7.79 3.93
N THR A 126 -32.52 7.79 2.60
CA THR A 126 -33.64 7.37 1.75
C THR A 126 -33.72 5.86 1.54
N MET A 127 -32.62 5.15 1.76
CA MET A 127 -32.49 3.73 1.44
C MET A 127 -32.97 2.82 2.58
N SER A 128 -33.47 1.63 2.22
CA SER A 128 -33.76 0.56 3.17
C SER A 128 -32.51 -0.27 3.51
N ALA A 129 -32.57 -1.09 4.56
CA ALA A 129 -31.49 -2.02 4.86
C ALA A 129 -31.25 -3.01 3.70
N GLU A 130 -32.30 -3.52 3.06
CA GLU A 130 -32.20 -4.43 1.91
C GLU A 130 -31.45 -3.79 0.73
N GLU A 131 -31.64 -2.49 0.49
CA GLU A 131 -30.92 -1.76 -0.55
C GLU A 131 -29.46 -1.45 -0.18
N ILE A 132 -29.15 -1.40 1.12
CA ILE A 132 -27.82 -1.03 1.63
C ILE A 132 -26.90 -2.25 1.76
N LEU A 133 -27.40 -3.41 2.21
CA LEU A 133 -26.57 -4.58 2.49
C LEU A 133 -25.68 -5.01 1.31
N PRO A 134 -26.11 -4.96 0.03
CA PRO A 134 -25.23 -5.22 -1.11
C PRO A 134 -24.06 -4.24 -1.25
N LEU A 135 -24.25 -2.97 -0.87
CA LEU A 135 -23.21 -1.93 -0.92
C LEU A 135 -22.07 -2.18 0.09
N MET A 136 -22.38 -2.93 1.15
CA MET A 136 -21.42 -3.33 2.18
C MET A 136 -20.50 -4.46 1.73
N PHE A 137 -20.50 -4.83 0.44
CA PHE A 137 -19.52 -5.76 -0.12
C PHE A 137 -18.59 -5.04 -1.10
N HIS A 138 -17.31 -5.42 -1.02
CA HIS A 138 -16.25 -4.94 -1.87
C HIS A 138 -15.65 -6.15 -2.59
N ASP A 139 -16.29 -6.54 -3.69
CA ASP A 139 -15.95 -7.75 -4.44
C ASP A 139 -15.50 -7.44 -5.88
N GLY A 140 -14.46 -8.15 -6.32
CA GLY A 140 -13.89 -7.95 -7.65
C GLY A 140 -14.74 -8.56 -8.76
N MET A 141 -14.61 -8.02 -9.96
CA MET A 141 -15.02 -8.72 -11.18
C MET A 141 -13.85 -9.59 -11.64
N MET A 142 -14.09 -10.89 -11.87
CA MET A 142 -13.05 -11.81 -12.35
C MET A 142 -12.53 -11.42 -13.73
N SER A 143 -13.43 -10.91 -14.59
CA SER A 143 -13.07 -10.37 -15.90
C SER A 143 -12.98 -8.85 -15.88
N THR A 144 -11.95 -8.32 -16.54
CA THR A 144 -11.77 -6.87 -16.79
C THR A 144 -11.88 -6.56 -18.29
N SER A 145 -12.84 -7.20 -18.97
CA SER A 145 -13.09 -7.04 -20.41
C SER A 145 -14.39 -6.29 -20.70
N ALA A 146 -14.44 -5.62 -21.86
CA ALA A 146 -15.68 -5.12 -22.45
C ALA A 146 -16.01 -5.90 -23.75
N PRO A 147 -17.28 -6.27 -24.01
CA PRO A 147 -18.46 -6.07 -23.15
C PRO A 147 -18.39 -6.87 -21.84
N LEU A 148 -19.22 -6.50 -20.87
CA LEU A 148 -19.32 -7.20 -19.59
C LEU A 148 -19.82 -8.64 -19.80
N ASP A 149 -19.35 -9.57 -18.98
CA ASP A 149 -19.87 -10.93 -18.93
C ASP A 149 -21.15 -11.02 -18.07
N GLU A 150 -21.88 -12.13 -18.23
CA GLU A 150 -23.16 -12.35 -17.54
C GLU A 150 -23.01 -12.32 -16.01
N ASP A 151 -21.88 -12.81 -15.49
CA ASP A 151 -21.60 -12.84 -14.05
C ASP A 151 -21.42 -11.42 -13.49
N SER A 152 -20.70 -10.55 -14.21
CA SER A 152 -20.52 -9.15 -13.83
C SER A 152 -21.85 -8.40 -13.85
N GLU A 153 -22.65 -8.57 -14.91
CA GLU A 153 -23.98 -7.96 -15.00
C GLU A 153 -24.92 -8.44 -13.88
N ALA A 154 -24.86 -9.74 -13.54
CA ALA A 154 -25.66 -10.31 -12.46
C ALA A 154 -25.31 -9.68 -11.10
N LYS A 155 -24.01 -9.62 -10.73
CA LYS A 155 -23.57 -8.99 -9.48
C LYS A 155 -23.94 -7.50 -9.42
N LEU A 156 -23.78 -6.78 -10.53
CA LEU A 156 -24.18 -5.37 -10.61
C LEU A 156 -25.71 -5.20 -10.43
N GLY A 157 -26.50 -6.15 -10.94
CA GLY A 157 -27.96 -6.22 -10.76
C GLY A 157 -28.41 -6.55 -9.35
N GLU A 158 -27.59 -7.29 -8.61
CA GLU A 158 -27.81 -7.59 -7.19
C GLU A 158 -27.33 -6.47 -6.25
N GLY A 159 -26.68 -5.42 -6.79
CA GLY A 159 -26.31 -4.21 -6.04
C GLY A 159 -24.82 -4.06 -5.74
N LEU A 160 -23.93 -4.83 -6.38
CA LEU A 160 -22.48 -4.65 -6.24
C LEU A 160 -22.07 -3.27 -6.76
N ARG A 161 -21.39 -2.47 -5.92
CA ARG A 161 -20.93 -1.11 -6.25
C ARG A 161 -19.48 -0.82 -5.85
N ALA A 162 -18.73 -1.80 -5.39
CA ALA A 162 -17.30 -1.64 -5.09
C ALA A 162 -16.55 -2.94 -5.34
N GLY A 163 -15.30 -2.84 -5.79
CA GLY A 163 -14.47 -4.02 -6.03
C GLY A 163 -13.04 -3.70 -6.38
N VAL A 164 -12.19 -4.73 -6.41
CA VAL A 164 -10.80 -4.62 -6.86
C VAL A 164 -10.70 -5.10 -8.30
N SER A 165 -10.08 -4.29 -9.16
CA SER A 165 -9.69 -4.73 -10.50
C SER A 165 -8.24 -5.21 -10.55
N ARG A 166 -8.00 -6.24 -11.35
CA ARG A 166 -6.67 -6.73 -11.72
C ARG A 166 -6.29 -6.29 -13.15
N ALA A 167 -6.83 -5.15 -13.58
CA ALA A 167 -6.64 -4.65 -14.94
C ALA A 167 -5.19 -4.19 -15.18
N ASN A 168 -4.48 -3.75 -14.13
CA ASN A 168 -3.08 -3.30 -14.14
C ASN A 168 -2.75 -2.47 -15.39
N ALA A 169 -3.56 -1.43 -15.61
CA ALA A 169 -3.53 -0.61 -16.81
C ALA A 169 -2.19 0.13 -16.94
N ASN A 170 -1.52 0.00 -18.08
CA ASN A 170 -0.28 0.70 -18.38
C ASN A 170 -0.35 1.35 -19.77
N ALA A 171 0.76 1.94 -20.25
CA ALA A 171 0.83 2.61 -21.54
C ALA A 171 0.41 1.73 -22.75
N ASP A 172 0.47 0.40 -22.63
CA ASP A 172 0.07 -0.54 -23.66
C ASP A 172 -1.37 -1.09 -23.48
N THR A 173 -1.84 -1.23 -22.24
CA THR A 173 -3.11 -1.90 -21.91
C THR A 173 -4.25 -0.98 -21.46
N TYR A 174 -3.99 0.32 -21.27
CA TYR A 174 -4.99 1.27 -20.74
C TYR A 174 -6.30 1.32 -21.51
N ALA A 175 -6.25 1.14 -22.84
CA ALA A 175 -7.43 1.23 -23.68
C ALA A 175 -8.47 0.13 -23.38
N SER A 176 -8.03 -1.09 -23.03
CA SER A 176 -8.96 -2.18 -22.64
C SER A 176 -9.49 -1.98 -21.23
N ALA A 177 -8.65 -1.52 -20.29
CA ALA A 177 -9.08 -1.22 -18.93
C ALA A 177 -10.15 -0.12 -18.90
N ILE A 178 -9.94 0.97 -19.66
CA ILE A 178 -10.91 2.06 -19.80
C ILE A 178 -12.20 1.59 -20.48
N ALA A 179 -12.10 0.72 -21.49
CA ALA A 179 -13.29 0.14 -22.12
C ALA A 179 -14.16 -0.61 -21.11
N TRP A 180 -13.53 -1.44 -20.28
CA TRP A 180 -14.21 -2.23 -19.25
C TRP A 180 -14.84 -1.34 -18.18
N ILE A 181 -14.07 -0.44 -17.55
CA ILE A 181 -14.62 0.37 -16.47
C ILE A 181 -15.72 1.30 -16.97
N ASN A 182 -15.60 1.89 -18.17
CA ASN A 182 -16.67 2.70 -18.73
C ASN A 182 -17.94 1.87 -18.99
N ALA A 183 -17.82 0.61 -19.42
CA ALA A 183 -18.97 -0.28 -19.58
C ALA A 183 -19.64 -0.62 -18.23
N VAL A 184 -18.85 -0.79 -17.16
CA VAL A 184 -19.38 -0.97 -15.80
C VAL A 184 -20.16 0.27 -15.35
N GLN A 185 -19.61 1.48 -15.58
CA GLN A 185 -20.27 2.72 -15.19
C GLN A 185 -21.53 3.01 -16.02
N GLU A 186 -21.49 2.74 -17.33
CA GLU A 186 -22.67 2.82 -18.21
C GLU A 186 -23.78 1.90 -17.71
N TRP A 187 -23.42 0.66 -17.34
CA TRP A 187 -24.38 -0.28 -16.78
C TRP A 187 -25.01 0.28 -15.49
N CYS A 188 -24.21 0.82 -14.57
CA CYS A 188 -24.69 1.39 -13.32
C CYS A 188 -25.61 2.60 -13.58
N GLU A 189 -25.21 3.53 -14.46
CA GLU A 189 -26.01 4.69 -14.83
C GLU A 189 -27.39 4.31 -15.40
N ALA A 190 -27.43 3.26 -16.23
CA ALA A 190 -28.64 2.84 -16.92
C ALA A 190 -29.59 2.00 -16.05
N ASN A 191 -29.07 1.24 -15.08
CA ASN A 191 -29.84 0.20 -14.38
C ASN A 191 -30.00 0.42 -12.87
N ASP A 192 -29.17 1.25 -12.24
CA ASP A 192 -29.28 1.53 -10.80
C ASP A 192 -30.42 2.51 -10.50
N LYS A 193 -31.22 2.20 -9.48
CA LYS A 193 -32.39 3.01 -9.07
C LYS A 193 -31.99 4.42 -8.61
N TYR A 194 -30.85 4.57 -7.97
CA TYR A 194 -30.36 5.82 -7.40
C TYR A 194 -29.22 6.42 -8.24
N GLY A 195 -28.81 5.74 -9.32
CA GLY A 195 -27.66 6.07 -10.14
C GLY A 195 -26.33 5.91 -9.39
N ILE A 196 -26.24 4.96 -8.43
CA ILE A 196 -25.01 4.71 -7.68
C ILE A 196 -23.93 4.15 -8.64
N PRO A 197 -22.77 4.80 -8.78
CA PRO A 197 -21.67 4.35 -9.64
C PRO A 197 -20.87 3.20 -9.00
N TYR A 198 -19.97 2.61 -9.77
CA TYR A 198 -19.06 1.57 -9.29
C TYR A 198 -17.72 2.15 -8.79
N MET A 199 -17.33 1.81 -7.56
CA MET A 199 -16.05 2.18 -6.97
C MET A 199 -14.99 1.12 -7.24
N ASN A 200 -14.22 1.33 -8.30
CA ASN A 200 -13.09 0.47 -8.65
C ASN A 200 -11.86 0.79 -7.81
N SER A 201 -11.32 -0.22 -7.15
CA SER A 201 -10.10 -0.18 -6.35
C SER A 201 -8.98 -0.94 -7.03
N THR A 202 -7.75 -0.68 -6.63
CA THR A 202 -6.58 -1.42 -7.12
C THR A 202 -5.62 -1.71 -5.98
N ASP A 203 -5.00 -2.89 -6.02
CA ASP A 203 -3.77 -3.11 -5.26
C ASP A 203 -2.62 -2.36 -5.94
N PRO A 204 -1.59 -1.95 -5.19
CA PRO A 204 -0.44 -1.27 -5.77
C PRO A 204 0.20 -2.07 -6.91
N TYR A 205 0.39 -1.41 -8.06
CA TYR A 205 1.19 -1.89 -9.18
C TYR A 205 2.01 -0.74 -9.77
N GLN A 206 3.13 -1.06 -10.41
CA GLN A 206 4.09 -0.06 -10.86
C GLN A 206 3.66 0.64 -12.15
N LEU A 207 3.95 1.94 -12.19
CA LEU A 207 3.85 2.82 -13.35
C LEU A 207 5.07 3.73 -13.38
N TYR A 208 5.50 4.12 -14.58
CA TYR A 208 6.65 5.00 -14.82
C TYR A 208 7.99 4.51 -14.26
N ASP A 209 8.15 3.21 -14.00
CA ASP A 209 9.29 2.64 -13.28
C ASP A 209 9.52 3.27 -11.89
N ILE A 210 8.48 3.86 -11.28
CA ILE A 210 8.53 4.29 -9.88
C ILE A 210 8.65 3.04 -9.00
N PRO A 211 9.68 2.94 -8.14
CA PRO A 211 9.85 1.82 -7.23
C PRO A 211 8.64 1.63 -6.32
N ASP A 212 8.41 0.40 -5.88
CA ASP A 212 7.35 0.12 -4.90
C ASP A 212 7.60 0.89 -3.60
N ASN A 213 6.54 1.11 -2.83
CA ASN A 213 6.61 1.91 -1.59
C ASN A 213 7.69 1.40 -0.62
N HIS A 214 7.83 0.09 -0.45
CA HIS A 214 8.86 -0.49 0.41
C HIS A 214 10.28 -0.26 -0.13
N CYS A 215 10.47 0.00 -1.43
CA CYS A 215 11.76 0.40 -1.99
C CYS A 215 12.05 1.88 -1.71
N LEU A 216 11.03 2.75 -1.88
CA LEU A 216 11.13 4.20 -1.73
C LEU A 216 11.52 4.63 -0.31
N VAL A 217 11.27 3.80 0.71
CA VAL A 217 11.60 4.12 2.11
C VAL A 217 13.10 4.40 2.28
N SER A 218 13.97 3.76 1.50
CA SER A 218 15.42 3.95 1.58
C SER A 218 15.81 5.41 1.30
N SER A 219 14.96 6.18 0.62
CA SER A 219 15.18 7.62 0.43
C SER A 219 15.04 8.43 1.71
N PHE A 220 14.20 7.98 2.66
CA PHE A 220 13.77 8.74 3.85
C PHE A 220 13.35 10.18 3.52
N ASP A 221 12.71 10.37 2.36
CA ASP A 221 12.29 11.68 1.87
C ASP A 221 10.76 11.75 1.69
N PRO A 222 10.06 12.45 2.59
CA PRO A 222 8.63 12.71 2.46
C PRO A 222 8.23 13.36 1.12
N GLU A 223 9.04 14.26 0.56
CA GLU A 223 8.70 14.91 -0.71
C GLU A 223 8.75 13.93 -1.89
N LEU A 224 9.70 12.99 -1.88
CA LEU A 224 9.75 11.90 -2.86
C LEU A 224 8.49 11.01 -2.72
N TRP A 225 8.07 10.70 -1.49
CA TRP A 225 6.86 9.91 -1.24
C TRP A 225 5.58 10.63 -1.66
N LYS A 226 5.50 11.95 -1.43
CA LYS A 226 4.38 12.78 -1.88
C LYS A 226 4.24 12.77 -3.40
N LYS A 227 5.35 12.96 -4.12
CA LYS A 227 5.38 12.92 -5.59
C LYS A 227 5.08 11.53 -6.14
N SER A 228 5.55 10.46 -5.48
CA SER A 228 5.19 9.08 -5.84
C SER A 228 3.68 8.85 -5.75
N GLY A 229 3.06 9.29 -4.66
CA GLY A 229 1.61 9.24 -4.49
C GLY A 229 0.86 10.04 -5.58
N HIS A 230 1.34 11.24 -5.91
CA HIS A 230 0.79 12.12 -6.94
C HIS A 230 0.83 11.49 -8.35
N TYR A 231 2.00 11.09 -8.84
CA TYR A 231 2.14 10.56 -10.20
C TYR A 231 1.39 9.23 -10.37
N THR A 232 1.53 8.33 -9.39
CA THR A 232 0.85 7.04 -9.41
C THR A 232 -0.68 7.22 -9.33
N GLY A 233 -1.16 8.09 -8.43
CA GLY A 233 -2.56 8.41 -8.26
C GLY A 233 -3.21 8.93 -9.54
N ARG A 234 -2.59 9.90 -10.21
CA ARG A 234 -3.06 10.46 -11.49
C ARG A 234 -3.23 9.39 -12.56
N ALA A 235 -2.25 8.50 -12.69
CA ALA A 235 -2.27 7.45 -13.70
C ALA A 235 -3.33 6.36 -13.43
N TRP A 236 -3.56 6.03 -12.16
CA TRP A 236 -4.64 5.16 -11.72
C TRP A 236 -6.02 5.82 -11.90
N ARG A 237 -6.14 7.12 -11.61
CA ARG A 237 -7.38 7.89 -11.75
C ARG A 237 -7.89 7.93 -13.18
N VAL A 238 -7.00 8.20 -14.15
CA VAL A 238 -7.37 8.25 -15.58
C VAL A 238 -7.64 6.88 -16.20
N THR A 239 -7.23 5.80 -15.54
CA THR A 239 -7.51 4.42 -15.98
C THR A 239 -8.68 3.78 -15.24
N GLY A 240 -9.36 4.55 -14.37
CA GLY A 240 -10.62 4.17 -13.75
C GLY A 240 -10.52 3.64 -12.32
N ALA A 241 -9.34 3.59 -11.71
CA ALA A 241 -9.23 3.32 -10.28
C ALA A 241 -9.59 4.58 -9.48
N ARG A 242 -10.16 4.38 -8.28
CA ARG A 242 -10.63 5.44 -7.38
C ARG A 242 -10.19 5.23 -5.94
N VAL A 243 -9.79 4.02 -5.58
CA VAL A 243 -9.25 3.70 -4.26
C VAL A 243 -7.97 2.87 -4.42
N ASN A 244 -6.91 3.30 -3.74
CA ASN A 244 -5.70 2.52 -3.54
C ASN A 244 -5.85 1.69 -2.27
N LEU A 245 -5.63 0.38 -2.37
CA LEU A 245 -5.55 -0.53 -1.23
C LEU A 245 -4.14 -0.46 -0.60
N GLY A 246 -3.78 0.73 -0.13
CA GLY A 246 -2.50 1.00 0.50
C GLY A 246 -2.27 2.49 0.78
N PRO A 247 -1.03 2.88 1.12
CA PRO A 247 0.13 2.01 1.32
C PRO A 247 -0.04 1.03 2.48
N GLN A 248 0.73 -0.05 2.48
CA GLN A 248 0.92 -0.90 3.65
C GLN A 248 1.85 -0.18 4.62
N ILE A 249 1.37 0.06 5.84
CA ILE A 249 2.04 0.86 6.89
C ILE A 249 2.17 0.07 8.20
N ASP A 250 2.18 -1.25 8.09
CA ASP A 250 2.50 -2.12 9.21
C ASP A 250 3.88 -1.76 9.75
N ILE A 251 4.00 -1.68 11.06
CA ILE A 251 5.31 -1.52 11.68
C ILE A 251 5.93 -2.91 11.72
N GLY A 252 6.85 -3.19 10.79
CA GLY A 252 7.59 -4.44 10.73
C GLY A 252 8.66 -4.53 11.81
N SER A 253 8.27 -4.35 13.07
CA SER A 253 9.13 -4.46 14.25
C SER A 253 9.71 -5.87 14.41
N ASN A 254 8.96 -6.89 14.00
CA ASN A 254 9.51 -8.23 13.88
C ASN A 254 10.35 -8.33 12.60
N ILE A 255 11.67 -8.43 12.75
CA ILE A 255 12.61 -8.41 11.62
C ILE A 255 12.49 -9.63 10.68
N VAL A 256 11.89 -10.72 11.16
CA VAL A 256 11.55 -11.92 10.37
C VAL A 256 10.13 -11.90 9.81
N TYR A 257 9.38 -10.80 9.96
CA TYR A 257 8.04 -10.65 9.39
C TYR A 257 8.06 -10.82 7.87
N THR A 258 7.35 -11.81 7.34
CA THR A 258 7.40 -12.14 5.89
C THR A 258 6.86 -11.05 4.99
N ARG A 259 6.10 -10.09 5.52
CA ARG A 259 5.59 -8.92 4.77
C ARG A 259 6.30 -7.62 5.14
N LEU A 260 7.48 -7.69 5.79
CA LEU A 260 8.33 -6.52 6.04
C LEU A 260 8.70 -5.85 4.71
N GLY A 261 9.05 -6.63 3.68
CA GLY A 261 9.28 -6.17 2.31
C GLY A 261 8.05 -5.60 1.59
N GLY A 262 6.87 -5.47 2.23
CA GLY A 262 5.74 -4.68 1.73
C GLY A 262 5.37 -3.49 2.63
N SER A 263 5.88 -3.49 3.87
CA SER A 263 5.69 -2.43 4.85
C SER A 263 6.62 -1.24 4.57
N ILE A 264 6.35 -0.08 5.15
CA ILE A 264 7.27 1.06 4.99
C ILE A 264 8.60 0.75 5.70
N SER A 265 8.57 0.47 7.01
CA SER A 265 9.79 0.19 7.80
C SER A 265 9.48 -0.46 9.14
N GLU A 266 10.52 -0.82 9.89
CA GLU A 266 10.37 -1.17 11.31
C GLU A 266 10.09 0.05 12.21
N ASP A 267 10.32 1.29 11.76
CA ASP A 267 10.24 2.46 12.64
C ASP A 267 8.87 3.17 12.60
N PRO A 268 8.22 3.40 13.76
CA PRO A 268 6.95 4.10 13.83
C PRO A 268 6.96 5.54 13.29
N ALA A 269 8.05 6.29 13.44
CA ALA A 269 8.11 7.68 12.97
C ALA A 269 8.28 7.75 11.45
N ALA A 270 9.12 6.91 10.86
CA ALA A 270 9.25 6.78 9.41
C ALA A 270 7.92 6.35 8.78
N ASN A 271 7.26 5.33 9.33
CA ASN A 271 5.92 4.92 8.88
C ASN A 271 4.92 6.08 8.94
N ARG A 272 4.87 6.83 10.05
CA ARG A 272 4.00 7.99 10.22
C ARG A 272 4.24 9.06 9.16
N ASP A 273 5.49 9.50 9.00
CA ASP A 273 5.81 10.68 8.18
C ASP A 273 5.70 10.36 6.68
N LEU A 274 6.17 9.18 6.25
CA LEU A 274 6.11 8.77 4.85
C LEU A 274 4.67 8.45 4.40
N CYS A 275 3.85 7.86 5.29
CA CYS A 275 2.43 7.66 5.05
C CYS A 275 1.68 8.98 4.85
N LYS A 276 1.92 9.99 5.69
CA LYS A 276 1.29 11.32 5.54
C LYS A 276 1.53 11.92 4.18
N ALA A 277 2.79 11.85 3.73
CA ALA A 277 3.22 12.46 2.50
C ALA A 277 2.63 11.74 1.28
N PHE A 278 2.76 10.42 1.21
CA PHE A 278 2.19 9.62 0.11
C PHE A 278 0.67 9.71 0.05
N GLY A 279 -0.01 9.63 1.20
CA GLY A 279 -1.45 9.77 1.29
C GLY A 279 -1.93 11.14 0.82
N GLY A 280 -1.28 12.22 1.28
CA GLY A 280 -1.60 13.58 0.85
C GLY A 280 -1.34 13.80 -0.65
N GLY A 281 -0.24 13.24 -1.16
CA GLY A 281 0.11 13.27 -2.58
C GLY A 281 -0.94 12.60 -3.47
N MET A 282 -1.47 11.45 -3.04
CA MET A 282 -2.42 10.64 -3.82
C MET A 282 -3.89 11.10 -3.73
N GLN A 283 -4.34 11.52 -2.55
CA GLN A 283 -5.75 11.91 -2.35
C GLN A 283 -6.08 13.29 -2.93
N SER A 284 -5.08 14.16 -3.09
CA SER A 284 -5.31 15.55 -3.52
C SER A 284 -5.10 15.72 -5.00
N THR A 285 -5.91 16.59 -5.60
CA THR A 285 -5.64 17.18 -6.90
C THR A 285 -4.64 18.31 -6.74
N TRP A 286 -3.58 18.30 -7.56
CA TRP A 286 -2.49 19.27 -7.48
C TRP A 286 -2.44 20.13 -8.74
N GLY A 287 -2.23 21.43 -8.57
CA GLY A 287 -2.07 22.39 -9.67
C GLY A 287 -0.70 22.34 -10.36
N ASP A 288 0.26 21.62 -9.78
CA ASP A 288 1.64 21.47 -10.26
C ASP A 288 2.25 20.14 -9.81
N ASP A 289 3.22 19.64 -10.59
CA ASP A 289 3.91 18.37 -10.32
C ASP A 289 4.84 18.43 -9.09
N ASP A 290 5.21 19.63 -8.61
CA ASP A 290 5.96 19.80 -7.36
C ASP A 290 5.06 19.66 -6.11
N CYS A 291 3.76 19.42 -6.29
CA CYS A 291 2.78 19.25 -5.23
C CYS A 291 2.76 20.46 -4.26
N THR A 292 2.77 21.68 -4.81
CA THR A 292 2.79 22.94 -4.02
C THR A 292 1.44 23.69 -4.03
N ASP A 293 0.60 23.48 -5.05
CA ASP A 293 -0.72 24.08 -5.23
C ASP A 293 -1.83 23.03 -4.99
N ASP A 294 -2.13 22.78 -3.72
CA ASP A 294 -3.14 21.83 -3.26
C ASP A 294 -4.56 22.32 -3.54
N LYS A 295 -5.34 21.56 -4.33
CA LYS A 295 -6.76 21.84 -4.63
C LYS A 295 -7.74 21.01 -3.80
N GLY A 296 -7.25 20.07 -2.98
CA GLY A 296 -8.07 19.13 -2.24
C GLY A 296 -8.62 18.01 -3.10
N TRP A 297 -9.79 17.50 -2.72
CA TRP A 297 -10.50 16.48 -3.49
C TRP A 297 -10.88 16.99 -4.88
N GLY A 298 -10.75 16.17 -5.92
CA GLY A 298 -11.08 16.55 -7.30
C GLY A 298 -10.72 15.51 -8.37
N GLU A 299 -10.52 15.99 -9.59
CA GLU A 299 -10.42 15.17 -10.82
C GLU A 299 -9.27 14.16 -10.84
N ASP A 300 -8.19 14.40 -10.08
CA ASP A 300 -7.01 13.54 -9.99
C ASP A 300 -7.00 12.66 -8.73
N SER A 301 -7.98 12.82 -7.84
CA SER A 301 -7.99 12.17 -6.53
C SER A 301 -8.20 10.66 -6.59
N VAL A 302 -7.34 9.95 -5.85
CA VAL A 302 -7.51 8.53 -5.50
C VAL A 302 -7.53 8.41 -3.99
N ALA A 303 -8.61 7.87 -3.42
CA ALA A 303 -8.72 7.64 -1.99
C ALA A 303 -7.69 6.59 -1.52
N ILE A 304 -7.07 6.79 -0.35
CA ILE A 304 -6.21 5.76 0.25
C ILE A 304 -6.99 4.93 1.26
N MET A 305 -6.71 3.63 1.26
CA MET A 305 -7.13 2.68 2.28
C MET A 305 -5.89 2.15 2.99
N LEU A 306 -5.53 2.77 4.11
CA LEU A 306 -4.32 2.39 4.86
C LEU A 306 -4.48 1.00 5.47
N LYS A 307 -3.42 0.19 5.42
CA LYS A 307 -3.46 -1.21 5.87
C LYS A 307 -2.16 -1.66 6.56
N HIS A 308 -2.19 -2.59 7.51
CA HIS A 308 -3.34 -3.32 8.05
C HIS A 308 -3.53 -2.96 9.53
N TYR A 309 -4.72 -2.51 9.89
CA TYR A 309 -5.03 -2.01 11.23
C TYR A 309 -5.44 -3.17 12.17
N VAL A 310 -4.71 -3.49 13.24
CA VAL A 310 -3.43 -2.93 13.66
C VAL A 310 -2.61 -4.00 14.36
N GLY A 311 -1.30 -3.93 14.16
CA GLY A 311 -0.34 -4.84 14.82
C GLY A 311 0.24 -5.91 13.91
N ALA A 312 -0.16 -5.97 12.63
CA ALA A 312 0.21 -7.06 11.70
C ALA A 312 1.72 -7.29 11.50
N GLY A 313 2.58 -6.34 11.88
CA GLY A 313 4.04 -6.53 11.85
C GLY A 313 4.63 -7.14 13.12
N ALA A 314 3.80 -7.47 14.13
CA ALA A 314 4.18 -8.11 15.40
C ALA A 314 3.76 -9.59 15.48
N VAL A 315 3.57 -10.25 14.33
CA VAL A 315 3.16 -11.67 14.27
C VAL A 315 4.20 -12.57 14.94
N GLU A 316 3.74 -13.50 15.79
CA GLU A 316 4.63 -14.44 16.49
C GLU A 316 5.45 -15.30 15.53
N GLY A 317 6.78 -15.15 15.60
CA GLY A 317 7.74 -15.81 14.72
C GLY A 317 7.67 -15.39 13.25
N GLY A 318 7.12 -14.20 12.96
CA GLY A 318 7.26 -13.50 11.67
C GLY A 318 6.40 -14.02 10.53
N ARG A 319 5.39 -14.83 10.81
CA ARG A 319 4.59 -15.54 9.80
C ARG A 319 3.53 -14.65 9.15
N ASN A 320 2.85 -15.18 8.13
CA ASN A 320 1.77 -14.49 7.45
C ASN A 320 0.39 -14.78 8.10
N ASP A 321 -0.30 -13.71 8.51
CA ASP A 321 -1.63 -13.74 9.14
C ASP A 321 -2.77 -14.14 8.21
N HIS A 322 -2.50 -14.27 6.90
CA HIS A 322 -3.41 -14.91 5.94
C HIS A 322 -3.69 -16.39 6.27
N ASN A 323 -2.89 -17.00 7.15
CA ASN A 323 -2.97 -18.42 7.50
C ASN A 323 -2.99 -18.64 9.01
N ASP A 324 -3.45 -19.81 9.44
CA ASP A 324 -3.52 -20.17 10.87
C ASP A 324 -2.16 -20.08 11.58
N ALA A 325 -1.06 -20.32 10.85
CA ALA A 325 0.30 -20.25 11.37
C ALA A 325 0.71 -18.82 11.79
N GLY A 326 0.15 -17.78 11.19
CA GLY A 326 0.45 -16.37 11.52
C GLY A 326 -0.68 -15.62 12.23
N LYS A 327 -1.70 -16.30 12.76
CA LYS A 327 -2.90 -15.64 13.30
C LYS A 327 -2.73 -14.81 14.58
N TYR A 328 -1.56 -14.81 15.21
CA TYR A 328 -1.36 -14.15 16.51
C TYR A 328 -0.30 -13.03 16.39
N ASP A 329 -0.74 -11.80 16.61
CA ASP A 329 0.12 -10.64 16.84
C ASP A 329 0.41 -10.55 18.34
N VAL A 330 1.69 -10.55 18.74
CA VAL A 330 2.11 -10.62 20.14
C VAL A 330 2.92 -9.39 20.54
N PHE A 331 2.79 -8.96 21.81
CA PHE A 331 3.37 -7.71 22.30
C PHE A 331 4.25 -7.90 23.55
N PRO A 332 5.33 -8.73 23.50
CA PRO A 332 6.18 -8.98 24.67
C PRO A 332 6.93 -7.75 25.18
N GLY A 333 7.11 -6.72 24.35
CA GLY A 333 7.71 -5.45 24.69
C GLY A 333 6.75 -4.41 25.28
N ASP A 334 5.46 -4.73 25.44
CA ASP A 334 4.41 -3.78 25.85
C ASP A 334 4.33 -2.56 24.91
N ASN A 335 4.44 -2.80 23.60
CA ASN A 335 4.61 -1.75 22.59
C ASN A 335 3.46 -1.68 21.57
N PHE A 336 2.29 -2.26 21.86
CA PHE A 336 1.07 -2.17 21.02
C PHE A 336 0.77 -0.74 20.54
N ASN A 337 0.93 0.24 21.43
CA ASN A 337 0.65 1.64 21.10
C ASN A 337 1.56 2.20 19.99
N ALA A 338 2.77 1.67 19.80
CA ALA A 338 3.61 2.08 18.68
C ALA A 338 2.93 1.81 17.34
N HIS A 339 2.24 0.67 17.20
CA HIS A 339 1.54 0.26 15.99
C HIS A 339 0.34 1.15 15.64
N LEU A 340 -0.17 1.95 16.59
CA LEU A 340 -1.22 2.94 16.33
C LEU A 340 -0.70 4.23 15.70
N ILE A 341 0.60 4.53 15.82
CA ILE A 341 1.19 5.82 15.41
C ILE A 341 0.98 6.11 13.92
N PRO A 342 1.23 5.18 12.98
CA PRO A 342 1.08 5.46 11.56
C PRO A 342 -0.38 5.80 11.18
N PHE A 343 -1.35 5.26 11.90
CA PHE A 343 -2.77 5.51 11.65
C PHE A 343 -3.26 6.79 12.33
N LEU A 344 -3.01 6.93 13.64
CA LEU A 344 -3.53 8.04 14.44
C LEU A 344 -2.74 9.33 14.25
N ASP A 345 -1.42 9.25 14.22
CA ASP A 345 -0.57 10.42 14.06
C ASP A 345 -0.20 10.66 12.61
N GLY A 346 -0.35 9.65 11.74
CA GLY A 346 -0.07 9.67 10.30
C GLY A 346 -1.33 9.85 9.47
N GLY A 347 -2.07 8.76 9.27
CA GLY A 347 -3.28 8.70 8.44
C GLY A 347 -4.35 9.74 8.78
N MET A 348 -4.49 10.17 10.04
CA MET A 348 -5.44 11.23 10.42
C MET A 348 -4.89 12.67 10.29
N HIS A 349 -3.67 12.82 9.76
CA HIS A 349 -2.94 14.09 9.66
C HIS A 349 -2.12 14.17 8.37
N LEU A 350 -2.74 13.87 7.23
CA LEU A 350 -2.10 13.92 5.92
C LEU A 350 -1.58 15.34 5.61
N GLU A 351 -0.49 15.42 4.84
CA GLU A 351 0.12 16.70 4.43
C GLU A 351 -0.56 17.28 3.19
N SER A 352 -1.89 17.42 3.27
CA SER A 352 -2.72 18.07 2.27
C SER A 352 -4.05 18.53 2.85
N SER A 353 -4.83 19.27 2.06
CA SER A 353 -6.14 19.80 2.41
C SER A 353 -7.21 18.72 2.56
N THR A 354 -6.97 17.50 2.03
CA THR A 354 -7.83 16.33 2.30
C THR A 354 -7.73 15.87 3.76
N GLY A 355 -6.60 16.16 4.43
CA GLY A 355 -6.40 16.12 5.88
C GLY A 355 -6.32 14.73 6.53
N GLN A 356 -7.05 13.74 6.02
CA GLN A 356 -7.17 12.40 6.62
C GLN A 356 -7.32 11.31 5.56
N MET A 357 -6.88 10.10 5.88
CA MET A 357 -7.15 8.89 5.11
C MET A 357 -8.66 8.69 4.93
N ALA A 358 -9.07 8.35 3.70
CA ALA A 358 -10.45 8.07 3.38
C ALA A 358 -10.95 6.73 3.97
N ALA A 359 -10.07 5.72 4.00
CA ALA A 359 -10.42 4.39 4.47
C ALA A 359 -9.27 3.70 5.23
N VAL A 360 -9.62 2.65 5.98
CA VAL A 360 -8.70 1.75 6.67
C VAL A 360 -9.13 0.31 6.44
N MET A 361 -8.14 -0.56 6.32
CA MET A 361 -8.32 -2.00 6.27
C MET A 361 -7.73 -2.67 7.50
N PRO A 362 -8.53 -3.37 8.31
CA PRO A 362 -8.02 -4.13 9.44
C PRO A 362 -7.25 -5.38 9.03
N ASN A 363 -6.33 -5.85 9.88
CA ASN A 363 -5.57 -7.09 9.65
C ASN A 363 -6.40 -8.36 9.92
N TYR A 364 -5.86 -9.52 9.52
CA TYR A 364 -6.43 -10.82 9.87
C TYR A 364 -6.07 -11.23 11.30
N GLY A 365 -4.87 -10.85 11.73
CA GLY A 365 -4.27 -11.25 13.00
C GLY A 365 -5.09 -10.92 14.25
N ILE A 366 -4.85 -11.68 15.30
CA ILE A 366 -5.41 -11.50 16.64
C ILE A 366 -4.39 -10.76 17.50
N ALA A 367 -4.74 -9.57 17.97
CA ALA A 367 -3.95 -8.84 18.97
C ALA A 367 -3.98 -9.59 20.32
N TYR A 368 -2.97 -10.42 20.57
CA TYR A 368 -3.00 -11.42 21.62
C TYR A 368 -2.50 -10.91 22.98
N THR A 369 -3.32 -11.11 24.01
CA THR A 369 -2.94 -11.00 25.42
C THR A 369 -3.68 -12.08 26.23
N GLU A 370 -3.01 -12.70 27.20
CA GLU A 370 -3.62 -13.78 28.01
C GLU A 370 -4.83 -13.30 28.83
N ASP A 371 -4.88 -12.01 29.15
CA ASP A 371 -5.97 -11.38 29.91
C ASP A 371 -6.99 -10.63 29.05
N GLU A 372 -6.90 -10.75 27.71
CA GLU A 372 -7.77 -10.08 26.74
C GLU A 372 -7.78 -8.54 26.89
N SER A 373 -6.72 -7.95 27.45
CA SER A 373 -6.60 -6.49 27.63
C SER A 373 -6.55 -5.71 26.30
N LEU A 374 -6.20 -6.38 25.20
CA LEU A 374 -6.28 -5.88 23.82
C LEU A 374 -7.56 -6.28 23.07
N GLY A 375 -8.56 -6.78 23.78
CA GLY A 375 -9.85 -7.20 23.24
C GLY A 375 -10.00 -8.73 23.20
N PRO A 376 -11.16 -9.23 22.74
CA PRO A 376 -11.37 -10.65 22.59
C PRO A 376 -10.33 -11.26 21.64
N ILE A 377 -10.07 -12.56 21.77
CA ILE A 377 -9.11 -13.33 20.96
C ILE A 377 -9.69 -13.57 19.54
N TRP A 378 -10.04 -12.49 18.85
CA TRP A 378 -10.65 -12.43 17.52
C TRP A 378 -9.79 -11.56 16.59
N GLY A 379 -9.82 -11.88 15.29
CA GLY A 379 -9.07 -11.15 14.27
C GLY A 379 -9.43 -9.66 14.20
N GLY A 380 -8.55 -8.85 13.61
CA GLY A 380 -8.61 -7.38 13.64
C GLY A 380 -9.96 -6.77 13.27
N ALA A 381 -10.60 -7.25 12.21
CA ALA A 381 -11.92 -6.78 11.77
C ALA A 381 -13.07 -7.09 12.75
N TYR A 382 -12.91 -8.12 13.59
CA TYR A 382 -13.86 -8.52 14.62
C TYR A 382 -13.54 -7.90 15.99
N ASN A 383 -12.36 -7.30 16.15
CA ASN A 383 -11.93 -6.68 17.39
C ASN A 383 -12.49 -5.25 17.52
N ARG A 384 -13.74 -5.14 17.97
CA ARG A 384 -14.44 -3.87 18.20
C ARG A 384 -13.64 -2.91 19.08
N ARG A 385 -13.00 -3.40 20.14
CA ARG A 385 -12.21 -2.59 21.06
C ARG A 385 -11.14 -1.77 20.32
N ASN A 386 -10.41 -2.42 19.41
CA ASN A 386 -9.31 -1.80 18.68
C ASN A 386 -9.81 -0.90 17.54
N LEU A 387 -10.86 -1.28 16.81
CA LEU A 387 -11.47 -0.42 15.78
C LEU A 387 -12.05 0.87 16.38
N MET A 388 -12.63 0.79 17.57
CA MET A 388 -13.18 1.96 18.27
C MET A 388 -12.12 2.98 18.67
N ILE A 389 -10.83 2.63 18.71
CA ILE A 389 -9.77 3.63 18.92
C ILE A 389 -9.80 4.70 17.83
N LEU A 390 -10.01 4.33 16.56
CA LEU A 390 -10.14 5.28 15.45
C LEU A 390 -11.39 6.16 15.62
N ARG A 391 -12.53 5.54 15.91
CA ARG A 391 -13.81 6.26 16.11
C ARG A 391 -13.74 7.23 17.28
N ASN A 392 -13.17 6.81 18.40
CA ASN A 392 -13.01 7.62 19.61
C ASN A 392 -11.95 8.72 19.47
N ALA A 393 -11.00 8.57 18.54
CA ALA A 393 -10.09 9.63 18.12
C ALA A 393 -10.76 10.65 17.18
N GLY A 394 -12.00 10.38 16.74
CA GLY A 394 -12.80 11.27 15.89
C GLY A 394 -12.66 10.99 14.38
N TRP A 395 -12.09 9.86 13.98
CA TRP A 395 -12.02 9.46 12.58
C TRP A 395 -13.32 8.79 12.11
N ASP A 396 -13.92 9.35 11.06
CA ASP A 396 -15.22 8.93 10.52
C ASP A 396 -15.11 8.38 9.07
N GLY A 397 -13.93 7.88 8.69
CA GLY A 397 -13.71 7.25 7.39
C GLY A 397 -14.18 5.79 7.32
N MET A 398 -14.12 5.22 6.12
CA MET A 398 -14.66 3.90 5.81
C MET A 398 -13.76 2.76 6.32
N ILE A 399 -14.32 1.77 7.01
CA ILE A 399 -13.63 0.53 7.39
C ILE A 399 -14.04 -0.59 6.43
N THR A 400 -13.07 -1.12 5.69
CA THR A 400 -13.27 -2.27 4.80
C THR A 400 -12.42 -3.43 5.30
N THR A 401 -13.00 -4.61 5.49
CA THR A 401 -12.21 -5.78 5.91
C THR A 401 -11.15 -6.14 4.88
N ASP A 402 -10.09 -6.83 5.30
CA ASP A 402 -9.25 -7.60 4.38
C ASP A 402 -10.08 -8.75 3.73
N TRP A 403 -9.52 -9.44 2.74
CA TRP A 403 -10.24 -10.35 1.84
C TRP A 403 -10.73 -11.64 2.51
N GLN A 404 -12.00 -11.97 2.27
CA GLN A 404 -12.58 -13.29 2.52
C GLN A 404 -12.53 -13.73 3.98
N ILE A 405 -12.96 -12.84 4.89
CA ILE A 405 -13.01 -13.13 6.33
C ILE A 405 -14.36 -13.64 6.81
N LEU A 406 -15.38 -13.63 5.94
CA LEU A 406 -16.74 -14.03 6.31
C LEU A 406 -16.92 -15.54 6.20
N ARG A 407 -16.37 -16.14 5.12
CA ARG A 407 -16.55 -17.55 4.75
C ARG A 407 -15.22 -18.25 4.52
N GLU A 408 -15.21 -19.57 4.69
CA GLU A 408 -14.09 -20.40 4.26
C GLU A 408 -14.03 -20.43 2.72
N THR A 409 -12.83 -20.30 2.15
CA THR A 409 -12.61 -20.29 0.70
C THR A 409 -11.53 -21.30 0.30
N ASP A 410 -11.33 -21.48 -1.00
CA ASP A 410 -10.22 -22.29 -1.53
C ASP A 410 -8.83 -21.77 -1.10
N PHE A 411 -8.76 -20.52 -0.63
CA PHE A 411 -7.55 -19.88 -0.11
C PHE A 411 -7.44 -19.99 1.43
N GLY A 412 -8.28 -20.81 2.08
CA GLY A 412 -8.30 -21.05 3.52
C GLY A 412 -9.36 -20.25 4.29
N ASP A 413 -9.45 -20.54 5.60
CA ASP A 413 -10.32 -19.84 6.55
C ASP A 413 -9.51 -18.81 7.36
N ARG A 414 -9.79 -17.53 7.07
CA ARG A 414 -9.17 -16.34 7.69
C ARG A 414 -10.03 -15.71 8.80
N ALA A 415 -11.12 -16.35 9.20
CA ALA A 415 -11.98 -15.89 10.30
C ALA A 415 -11.36 -16.21 11.68
N HIS A 416 -10.11 -15.77 11.89
CA HIS A 416 -9.30 -16.12 13.07
C HIS A 416 -10.02 -15.75 14.38
N GLY A 417 -10.10 -16.73 15.30
CA GLY A 417 -10.76 -16.57 16.60
C GLY A 417 -12.29 -16.69 16.59
N VAL A 418 -12.95 -16.69 15.42
CA VAL A 418 -14.42 -16.75 15.29
C VAL A 418 -14.90 -17.88 14.37
N LYS A 419 -14.04 -18.87 14.10
CA LYS A 419 -14.34 -20.01 13.21
C LYS A 419 -15.53 -20.85 13.66
N ASP A 420 -15.78 -20.92 14.98
CA ASP A 420 -16.92 -21.65 15.54
C ASP A 420 -18.27 -20.91 15.40
N MET A 421 -18.27 -19.64 15.00
CA MET A 421 -19.48 -18.88 14.69
C MET A 421 -20.01 -19.22 13.30
N THR A 422 -21.33 -19.17 13.14
CA THR A 422 -21.96 -19.20 11.83
C THR A 422 -21.65 -17.93 11.04
N GLU A 423 -21.69 -17.99 9.70
CA GLU A 423 -21.40 -16.83 8.85
C GLU A 423 -22.33 -15.62 9.16
N PRO A 424 -23.65 -15.80 9.42
CA PRO A 424 -24.51 -14.69 9.87
C PRO A 424 -24.09 -14.08 11.21
N GLU A 425 -23.65 -14.89 12.19
CA GLU A 425 -23.13 -14.38 13.47
C GLU A 425 -21.84 -13.59 13.26
N ARG A 426 -20.96 -14.02 12.35
CA ARG A 426 -19.76 -13.24 11.98
C ARG A 426 -20.14 -11.89 11.40
N PHE A 427 -21.11 -11.83 10.48
CA PHE A 427 -21.57 -10.55 9.92
C PHE A 427 -22.19 -9.63 10.99
N GLU A 428 -22.96 -10.18 11.93
CA GLU A 428 -23.45 -9.42 13.10
C GLU A 428 -22.28 -8.77 13.87
N LYS A 429 -21.19 -9.51 14.11
CA LYS A 429 -19.99 -8.96 14.79
C LYS A 429 -19.28 -7.87 13.99
N LEU A 430 -19.28 -7.94 12.66
CA LEU A 430 -18.78 -6.85 11.82
C LEU A 430 -19.62 -5.58 11.97
N LEU A 431 -20.95 -5.70 12.05
CA LEU A 431 -21.84 -4.57 12.32
C LEU A 431 -21.55 -3.93 13.69
N GLU A 432 -21.41 -4.74 14.75
CA GLU A 432 -21.04 -4.29 16.10
C GLU A 432 -19.67 -3.57 16.13
N ALA A 433 -18.72 -4.05 15.32
CA ALA A 433 -17.37 -3.52 15.22
C ALA A 433 -17.25 -2.26 14.33
N THR A 434 -18.37 -1.76 13.81
CA THR A 434 -18.45 -0.58 12.92
C THR A 434 -17.78 -0.75 11.54
N VAL A 435 -17.70 -1.99 11.06
CA VAL A 435 -17.21 -2.31 9.70
C VAL A 435 -18.23 -1.89 8.65
N ASP A 436 -17.79 -1.18 7.62
CA ASP A 436 -18.64 -0.60 6.58
C ASP A 436 -18.70 -1.47 5.32
N GLN A 437 -17.61 -2.18 4.99
CA GLN A 437 -17.56 -3.11 3.86
C GLN A 437 -16.81 -4.41 4.17
N VAL A 438 -17.23 -5.52 3.55
CA VAL A 438 -16.57 -6.82 3.56
C VAL A 438 -15.81 -7.03 2.25
N GLY A 439 -14.48 -7.16 2.33
CA GLY A 439 -13.59 -7.35 1.19
C GLY A 439 -13.58 -8.78 0.65
N GLY A 440 -13.56 -8.92 -0.67
CA GLY A 440 -13.30 -10.20 -1.34
C GLY A 440 -14.40 -11.27 -1.26
N ASP A 441 -15.57 -10.89 -0.74
CA ASP A 441 -16.70 -11.78 -0.55
C ASP A 441 -17.96 -11.23 -1.26
N TRP A 442 -18.83 -12.12 -1.70
CA TRP A 442 -20.18 -11.79 -2.18
C TRP A 442 -21.19 -12.75 -1.54
N ALA A 443 -21.87 -12.29 -0.49
CA ALA A 443 -22.71 -13.12 0.40
C ALA A 443 -23.88 -12.31 0.98
N VAL A 444 -24.68 -11.67 0.12
CA VAL A 444 -25.76 -10.75 0.53
C VAL A 444 -26.83 -11.45 1.39
N ASP A 445 -27.07 -12.74 1.16
CA ASP A 445 -27.97 -13.56 1.97
C ASP A 445 -27.45 -13.72 3.41
N VAL A 446 -26.16 -14.02 3.58
CA VAL A 446 -25.49 -14.08 4.89
C VAL A 446 -25.58 -12.72 5.60
N ALA A 447 -25.30 -11.63 4.88
CA ALA A 447 -25.43 -10.28 5.43
C ALA A 447 -26.87 -9.96 5.87
N THR A 448 -27.86 -10.40 5.10
CA THR A 448 -29.28 -10.23 5.43
C THR A 448 -29.67 -11.00 6.69
N GLU A 449 -29.15 -12.20 6.88
CA GLU A 449 -29.37 -12.98 8.10
C GLU A 449 -28.65 -12.36 9.30
N GLY A 450 -27.38 -11.94 9.13
CA GLY A 450 -26.61 -11.27 10.18
C GLY A 450 -27.20 -9.93 10.61
N TYR A 451 -27.73 -9.15 9.67
CA TYR A 451 -28.50 -7.93 9.96
C TYR A 451 -29.72 -8.22 10.84
N LYS A 452 -30.44 -9.32 10.61
CA LYS A 452 -31.60 -9.69 11.44
C LYS A 452 -31.19 -10.11 12.85
N LEU A 453 -30.01 -10.71 13.02
CA LEU A 453 -29.46 -10.99 14.36
C LEU A 453 -29.16 -9.67 15.10
N TYR A 454 -28.51 -8.72 14.42
CA TYR A 454 -28.24 -7.39 14.96
C TYR A 454 -29.54 -6.64 15.30
N GLU A 455 -30.53 -6.67 14.41
CA GLU A 455 -31.86 -6.09 14.64
C GLU A 455 -32.56 -6.72 15.85
N GLN A 456 -32.44 -8.03 16.03
CA GLN A 456 -33.04 -8.71 17.17
C GLN A 456 -32.43 -8.27 18.51
N GLU A 457 -31.13 -8.00 18.53
CA GLU A 457 -30.41 -7.59 19.75
C GLU A 457 -30.57 -6.08 20.04
N TYR A 458 -30.45 -5.22 19.03
CA TYR A 458 -30.37 -3.76 19.18
C TYR A 458 -31.65 -3.01 18.79
N GLY A 459 -32.58 -3.66 18.07
CA GLY A 459 -33.84 -3.09 17.60
C GLY A 459 -33.77 -2.50 16.19
N GLU A 460 -34.94 -2.42 15.54
CA GLU A 460 -35.11 -1.99 14.13
C GLU A 460 -34.49 -0.62 13.83
N ASP A 461 -34.76 0.38 14.66
CA ASP A 461 -34.27 1.75 14.43
C ASP A 461 -32.72 1.83 14.49
N GLU A 462 -32.10 1.13 15.44
CA GLU A 462 -30.64 1.11 15.62
C GLU A 462 -29.96 0.31 14.50
N ALA A 463 -30.52 -0.85 14.13
CA ALA A 463 -30.01 -1.66 13.03
C ALA A 463 -30.04 -0.89 11.71
N LEU A 464 -31.16 -0.23 11.40
CA LEU A 464 -31.29 0.58 10.20
C LEU A 464 -30.33 1.79 10.23
N ALA A 465 -30.18 2.45 11.39
CA ALA A 465 -29.22 3.53 11.55
C ALA A 465 -27.78 3.05 11.33
N ARG A 466 -27.42 1.87 11.84
CA ARG A 466 -26.07 1.30 11.69
C ARG A 466 -25.72 1.07 10.23
N VAL A 467 -26.58 0.42 9.43
CA VAL A 467 -26.28 0.18 8.01
C VAL A 467 -26.33 1.47 7.19
N ARG A 468 -27.21 2.43 7.52
CA ARG A 468 -27.21 3.77 6.89
C ARG A 468 -25.93 4.54 7.16
N ASP A 469 -25.35 4.39 8.34
CA ASP A 469 -24.05 5.00 8.64
C ASP A 469 -22.92 4.38 7.81
N SER A 470 -22.96 3.06 7.53
CA SER A 470 -22.04 2.43 6.57
C SER A 470 -22.22 2.98 5.16
N ALA A 471 -23.47 3.05 4.67
CA ALA A 471 -23.78 3.61 3.35
C ALA A 471 -23.30 5.06 3.22
N ARG A 472 -23.52 5.89 4.24
CA ARG A 472 -23.03 7.28 4.28
C ARG A 472 -21.51 7.33 4.13
N ARG A 473 -20.74 6.49 4.83
CA ARG A 473 -19.27 6.49 4.70
C ARG A 473 -18.82 6.06 3.30
N ILE A 474 -19.43 5.02 2.74
CA ILE A 474 -19.18 4.55 1.37
C ILE A 474 -19.44 5.67 0.36
N PHE A 475 -20.62 6.31 0.43
CA PHE A 475 -20.97 7.41 -0.47
C PHE A 475 -20.11 8.65 -0.26
N THR A 476 -19.63 8.92 0.96
CA THR A 476 -18.69 10.01 1.22
C THR A 476 -17.38 9.78 0.45
N VAL A 477 -16.85 8.55 0.47
CA VAL A 477 -15.66 8.21 -0.33
C VAL A 477 -15.95 8.36 -1.82
N MET A 478 -17.10 7.88 -2.30
CA MET A 478 -17.49 8.02 -3.73
C MET A 478 -17.63 9.47 -4.18
N ASN A 479 -18.20 10.36 -3.35
CA ASN A 479 -18.30 11.79 -3.65
C ASN A 479 -16.92 12.46 -3.72
N ARG A 480 -16.04 12.18 -2.74
CA ARG A 480 -14.66 12.73 -2.67
C ARG A 480 -13.81 12.40 -3.89
N VAL A 481 -14.08 11.28 -4.56
CA VAL A 481 -13.38 10.84 -5.78
C VAL A 481 -14.22 11.06 -7.05
N GLU A 482 -15.21 11.95 -6.95
CA GLU A 482 -16.09 12.44 -8.02
C GLU A 482 -16.85 11.36 -8.79
N LEU A 483 -17.11 10.18 -8.20
CA LEU A 483 -17.79 9.08 -8.89
C LEU A 483 -19.24 9.43 -9.25
N PHE A 484 -19.95 10.14 -8.38
CA PHE A 484 -21.33 10.56 -8.67
C PHE A 484 -21.40 11.63 -9.77
N ASP A 485 -20.36 12.45 -9.90
CA ASP A 485 -20.29 13.57 -10.84
C ASP A 485 -19.74 13.10 -12.21
N ASN A 486 -18.55 12.50 -12.23
CA ASN A 486 -17.94 11.90 -13.43
C ASN A 486 -17.29 10.52 -13.16
N PRO A 487 -18.05 9.43 -13.37
CA PRO A 487 -17.52 8.08 -13.21
C PRO A 487 -16.65 7.60 -14.39
N TYR A 488 -16.66 8.31 -15.52
CA TYR A 488 -16.06 7.84 -16.77
C TYR A 488 -14.59 8.22 -16.93
N SER A 489 -13.88 7.47 -17.77
CA SER A 489 -12.48 7.70 -18.13
C SER A 489 -12.34 8.00 -19.63
N ASP A 490 -11.37 8.86 -19.98
CA ASP A 490 -11.07 9.29 -21.36
C ASP A 490 -9.71 8.73 -21.81
N ARG A 491 -9.71 7.96 -22.91
CA ARG A 491 -8.48 7.35 -23.43
C ARG A 491 -7.45 8.35 -23.92
N GLU A 492 -7.84 9.49 -24.48
CA GLU A 492 -6.88 10.48 -24.96
C GLU A 492 -6.16 11.11 -23.77
N ARG A 493 -6.90 11.48 -22.73
CA ARG A 493 -6.31 11.96 -21.46
C ARG A 493 -5.42 10.92 -20.80
N ALA A 494 -5.88 9.66 -20.73
CA ALA A 494 -5.09 8.58 -20.15
C ALA A 494 -3.77 8.36 -20.89
N LYS A 495 -3.80 8.42 -22.24
CA LYS A 495 -2.58 8.30 -23.05
C LYS A 495 -1.58 9.41 -22.76
N GLU A 496 -2.03 10.65 -22.62
CA GLU A 496 -1.17 11.79 -22.27
C GLU A 496 -0.49 11.58 -20.91
N ILE A 497 -1.27 11.22 -19.89
CA ILE A 497 -0.77 10.98 -18.53
C ILE A 497 0.20 9.79 -18.47
N LEU A 498 -0.14 8.67 -19.10
CA LEU A 498 0.70 7.47 -19.08
C LEU A 498 2.01 7.62 -19.86
N ASN A 499 2.15 8.64 -20.70
CA ASN A 499 3.37 8.97 -21.44
C ASN A 499 4.02 10.27 -20.93
N ASP A 500 3.70 10.70 -19.70
CA ASP A 500 4.27 11.90 -19.10
C ASP A 500 5.78 11.71 -18.84
N GLN A 501 6.59 12.54 -19.50
CA GLN A 501 8.04 12.51 -19.36
C GLN A 501 8.50 12.92 -17.96
N ALA A 502 7.78 13.84 -17.28
CA ALA A 502 8.16 14.25 -15.93
C ALA A 502 7.98 13.09 -14.94
N ALA A 503 6.93 12.28 -15.11
CA ALA A 503 6.71 11.08 -14.32
C ALA A 503 7.78 10.00 -14.57
N LEU A 504 8.21 9.80 -15.83
CA LEU A 504 9.29 8.89 -16.19
C LEU A 504 10.64 9.32 -15.61
N ASP A 505 10.97 10.62 -15.71
CA ASP A 505 12.19 11.18 -15.14
C ASP A 505 12.18 11.04 -13.60
N PHE A 506 11.02 11.25 -12.98
CA PHE A 506 10.82 11.02 -11.55
C PHE A 506 11.00 9.55 -11.15
N GLY A 507 10.51 8.59 -11.93
CA GLY A 507 10.73 7.15 -11.66
C GLY A 507 12.22 6.78 -11.62
N GLN A 508 13.02 7.36 -12.53
CA GLN A 508 14.47 7.21 -12.49
C GLN A 508 15.10 7.88 -11.26
N GLU A 509 14.68 9.10 -10.91
CA GLU A 509 15.16 9.78 -9.68
C GLU A 509 14.83 8.95 -8.43
N ALA A 510 13.61 8.44 -8.33
CA ALA A 510 13.17 7.65 -7.20
C ALA A 510 13.98 6.35 -7.08
N SER A 511 14.30 5.71 -8.21
CA SER A 511 15.18 4.55 -8.27
C SER A 511 16.60 4.87 -7.82
N ASP A 512 17.19 5.96 -8.36
CA ASP A 512 18.51 6.47 -8.01
C ASP A 512 18.65 6.70 -6.48
N ARG A 513 17.58 7.23 -5.87
CA ARG A 513 17.55 7.60 -4.45
C ARG A 513 17.22 6.45 -3.49
N SER A 514 16.88 5.27 -4.03
CA SER A 514 16.50 4.08 -3.25
C SER A 514 17.64 3.06 -3.08
N ILE A 515 18.80 3.28 -3.72
CA ILE A 515 19.99 2.42 -3.56
C ILE A 515 20.81 2.82 -2.33
N VAL A 516 21.04 1.86 -1.44
CA VAL A 516 21.88 2.00 -0.25
C VAL A 516 23.27 1.42 -0.54
N MET A 517 24.33 2.21 -0.38
CA MET A 517 25.69 1.65 -0.41
C MET A 517 26.11 1.29 1.02
N LEU A 518 26.33 0.01 1.30
CA LEU A 518 26.68 -0.47 2.64
C LEU A 518 28.19 -0.52 2.86
N LYS A 519 28.94 -0.86 1.82
CA LYS A 519 30.41 -1.01 1.86
C LYS A 519 31.01 -0.48 0.56
N ASN A 520 32.15 0.19 0.64
CA ASN A 520 32.92 0.66 -0.52
C ASN A 520 34.44 0.60 -0.25
N LYS A 521 34.98 -0.60 -0.12
CA LYS A 521 36.37 -0.83 0.24
C LYS A 521 37.34 -0.28 -0.82
N GLY A 522 38.20 0.64 -0.41
CA GLY A 522 39.20 1.23 -1.30
C GLY A 522 38.63 2.19 -2.35
N ASN A 523 37.42 2.72 -2.14
CA ASN A 523 36.75 3.67 -3.03
C ASN A 523 36.62 3.14 -4.48
N VAL A 524 36.16 1.90 -4.61
CA VAL A 524 35.94 1.24 -5.92
C VAL A 524 34.90 2.02 -6.74
N ILE A 525 33.84 2.51 -6.08
CA ILE A 525 32.87 3.44 -6.68
C ILE A 525 33.16 4.86 -6.16
N SER A 526 33.11 5.86 -7.04
CA SER A 526 33.32 7.28 -6.71
C SER A 526 32.72 8.20 -7.77
N GLU A 527 32.71 9.52 -7.50
CA GLU A 527 32.30 10.57 -8.45
C GLU A 527 33.04 10.50 -9.80
N ALA A 528 34.28 9.98 -9.82
CA ALA A 528 35.04 9.85 -11.06
C ALA A 528 34.49 8.77 -12.01
N GLY A 529 33.66 7.86 -11.50
CA GLY A 529 33.14 6.72 -12.23
C GLY A 529 34.18 5.67 -12.58
N ILE A 530 33.69 4.49 -12.96
CA ILE A 530 34.52 3.48 -13.61
C ILE A 530 34.76 3.90 -15.06
N SER A 531 36.02 3.81 -15.51
CA SER A 531 36.40 4.23 -16.86
C SER A 531 37.49 3.35 -17.45
N GLY A 532 37.71 3.45 -18.75
CA GLY A 532 38.74 2.70 -19.47
C GLY A 532 38.32 1.31 -19.95
N LYS A 533 37.03 0.96 -19.80
CA LYS A 533 36.45 -0.34 -20.18
C LYS A 533 37.22 -1.53 -19.61
N PRO A 534 37.45 -1.59 -18.29
CA PRO A 534 38.05 -2.76 -17.67
C PRO A 534 37.16 -3.98 -17.93
N LYS A 535 37.78 -5.16 -17.98
CA LYS A 535 37.06 -6.41 -18.21
C LYS A 535 36.18 -6.72 -17.00
N CYS A 536 34.88 -6.93 -17.20
CA CYS A 536 33.93 -7.14 -16.10
C CYS A 536 32.97 -8.30 -16.37
N TYR A 537 32.78 -9.17 -15.38
CA TYR A 537 31.65 -10.10 -15.41
C TYR A 537 30.39 -9.39 -14.93
N ILE A 538 29.33 -9.44 -15.75
CA ILE A 538 27.99 -8.93 -15.42
C ILE A 538 26.99 -10.05 -15.76
N PRO A 539 26.19 -10.54 -14.80
CA PRO A 539 25.25 -11.62 -15.07
C PRO A 539 24.07 -11.15 -15.90
N GLN A 540 23.44 -12.10 -16.59
CA GLN A 540 22.12 -11.91 -17.18
C GLN A 540 21.05 -12.13 -16.12
N LYS A 541 19.95 -11.39 -16.22
CA LYS A 541 18.78 -11.47 -15.35
C LYS A 541 17.52 -11.57 -16.21
N SER A 542 16.55 -12.33 -15.72
CA SER A 542 15.21 -12.38 -16.30
C SER A 542 14.30 -11.35 -15.64
N SER A 543 13.66 -10.52 -16.47
CA SER A 543 12.67 -9.50 -16.10
C SER A 543 11.30 -9.87 -16.72
N GLY A 544 10.15 -9.45 -16.16
CA GLY A 544 8.80 -9.90 -16.54
C GLY A 544 8.33 -11.29 -16.03
N GLY A 545 7.09 -11.68 -16.33
CA GLY A 545 6.59 -13.07 -16.19
C GLY A 545 6.04 -13.56 -14.84
N GLY A 546 5.59 -12.68 -13.93
CA GLY A 546 4.96 -13.09 -12.66
C GLY A 546 3.58 -13.79 -12.79
N PHE A 547 3.08 -14.40 -11.71
CA PHE A 547 1.82 -15.19 -11.70
C PHE A 547 0.58 -14.44 -12.22
N PHE A 548 0.55 -13.12 -12.08
CA PHE A 548 -0.51 -12.24 -12.61
C PHE A 548 -0.07 -11.36 -13.79
N SER A 549 1.13 -11.58 -14.33
CA SER A 549 1.68 -10.82 -15.46
C SER A 549 1.30 -11.46 -16.79
N SER A 550 0.67 -10.70 -17.67
CA SER A 550 0.45 -11.09 -19.06
C SER A 550 1.64 -10.78 -19.98
N THR A 551 2.64 -10.03 -19.49
CA THR A 551 3.86 -9.71 -20.24
C THR A 551 4.87 -10.88 -20.17
N PRO A 552 5.37 -11.39 -21.31
CA PRO A 552 6.42 -12.39 -21.36
C PRO A 552 7.69 -11.94 -20.63
N ALA A 553 8.46 -12.89 -20.11
CA ALA A 553 9.75 -12.59 -19.54
C ALA A 553 10.76 -12.17 -20.63
N THR A 554 11.57 -11.16 -20.34
CA THR A 554 12.70 -10.66 -21.14
C THR A 554 14.00 -10.93 -20.40
N VAL A 555 15.12 -11.09 -21.11
CA VAL A 555 16.44 -11.24 -20.48
C VAL A 555 17.36 -10.09 -20.87
N GLY A 556 18.11 -9.59 -19.90
CA GLY A 556 19.12 -8.57 -20.11
C GLY A 556 20.16 -8.56 -18.99
N PRO A 557 21.24 -7.77 -19.13
CA PRO A 557 22.24 -7.62 -18.08
C PRO A 557 21.66 -7.02 -16.81
N ALA A 558 22.24 -7.37 -15.65
CA ALA A 558 21.85 -6.83 -14.34
C ALA A 558 22.22 -5.35 -14.10
N ILE A 559 22.85 -4.71 -15.07
CA ILE A 559 23.05 -3.27 -15.20
C ILE A 559 22.53 -2.90 -16.59
N SER A 560 21.98 -1.70 -16.80
CA SER A 560 21.43 -1.35 -18.10
C SER A 560 22.46 -1.57 -19.22
N GLN A 561 22.01 -2.15 -20.35
CA GLN A 561 22.90 -2.57 -21.43
C GLN A 561 23.79 -1.43 -21.94
N ASP A 562 23.20 -0.23 -22.13
CA ASP A 562 23.93 0.94 -22.60
C ASP A 562 25.04 1.37 -21.62
N LEU A 563 24.77 1.33 -20.31
CA LEU A 563 25.75 1.67 -19.29
C LEU A 563 26.81 0.57 -19.12
N ALA A 564 26.42 -0.70 -19.21
CA ALA A 564 27.34 -1.82 -19.20
C ALA A 564 28.36 -1.72 -20.35
N ASP A 565 27.88 -1.45 -21.57
CA ASP A 565 28.71 -1.30 -22.77
C ASP A 565 29.59 -0.05 -22.72
N GLU A 566 29.15 1.01 -22.06
CA GLU A 566 29.94 2.23 -21.86
C GLU A 566 31.08 1.99 -20.86
N LEU A 567 30.77 1.34 -19.73
CA LEU A 567 31.65 1.21 -18.57
C LEU A 567 32.68 0.09 -18.73
N PHE A 568 32.34 -1.02 -19.40
CA PHE A 568 33.10 -2.27 -19.30
C PHE A 568 33.38 -2.95 -20.65
N ASP A 569 34.38 -3.83 -20.65
CA ASP A 569 34.48 -4.94 -21.62
C ASP A 569 33.77 -6.16 -21.00
N VAL A 570 32.51 -6.35 -21.38
CA VAL A 570 31.58 -7.24 -20.68
C VAL A 570 31.84 -8.72 -21.00
N VAL A 571 31.94 -9.52 -19.95
CA VAL A 571 31.82 -10.97 -19.98
C VAL A 571 30.52 -11.33 -19.28
N THR A 572 29.75 -12.25 -19.83
CA THR A 572 28.39 -12.53 -19.33
C THR A 572 28.02 -13.99 -19.52
N ASP A 573 26.94 -14.38 -18.89
CA ASP A 573 26.26 -15.67 -19.07
C ASP A 573 25.77 -15.86 -20.50
N THR A 574 25.45 -17.10 -20.85
CA THR A 574 24.85 -17.43 -22.16
C THR A 574 23.33 -17.51 -22.03
N VAL A 575 22.61 -17.01 -23.03
CA VAL A 575 21.14 -17.02 -23.08
C VAL A 575 20.68 -17.87 -24.25
N ASP A 576 19.81 -18.84 -23.99
CA ASP A 576 19.07 -19.60 -25.01
C ASP A 576 17.64 -19.09 -25.11
N GLU A 577 17.33 -18.41 -26.21
CA GLU A 577 16.00 -17.85 -26.51
C GLU A 577 15.17 -18.76 -27.44
N SER A 578 15.61 -20.00 -27.71
CA SER A 578 14.93 -20.89 -28.66
C SER A 578 13.62 -21.51 -28.14
N GLY A 579 13.37 -21.42 -26.82
CA GLY A 579 12.16 -21.90 -26.15
C GLY A 579 11.08 -20.83 -25.93
N GLU A 580 9.98 -21.22 -25.28
CA GLU A 580 8.90 -20.28 -24.90
C GLU A 580 9.32 -19.32 -23.78
N SER A 581 10.40 -19.63 -23.05
CA SER A 581 11.02 -18.75 -22.06
C SER A 581 12.53 -18.81 -22.19
N PRO A 582 13.23 -17.66 -22.11
CA PRO A 582 14.68 -17.62 -22.23
C PRO A 582 15.34 -18.33 -21.03
N VAL A 583 16.37 -19.14 -21.33
CA VAL A 583 17.14 -19.88 -20.31
C VAL A 583 18.52 -19.27 -20.19
N ILE A 584 18.85 -18.80 -18.99
CA ILE A 584 20.19 -18.28 -18.67
C ILE A 584 21.05 -19.45 -18.19
N THR A 585 22.23 -19.60 -18.78
CA THR A 585 23.27 -20.52 -18.31
C THR A 585 24.47 -19.70 -17.84
N ASP A 586 24.65 -19.73 -16.53
CA ASP A 586 25.77 -19.13 -15.82
C ASP A 586 27.12 -19.40 -16.49
N LEU A 587 27.91 -18.34 -16.65
CA LEU A 587 29.29 -18.46 -17.09
C LEU A 587 30.10 -19.26 -16.06
N PRO A 588 30.90 -20.26 -16.47
CA PRO A 588 31.83 -20.94 -15.57
C PRO A 588 32.84 -19.95 -14.98
N VAL A 589 33.09 -20.02 -13.67
CA VAL A 589 34.03 -19.11 -12.97
C VAL A 589 35.43 -19.12 -13.61
N ALA A 590 35.89 -20.26 -14.14
CA ALA A 590 37.16 -20.36 -14.85
C ALA A 590 37.25 -19.45 -16.10
N ASP A 591 36.12 -19.19 -16.76
CA ASP A 591 36.03 -18.34 -17.95
C ASP A 591 35.93 -16.85 -17.60
N MET A 592 35.74 -16.51 -16.32
CA MET A 592 35.87 -15.14 -15.80
C MET A 592 37.34 -14.70 -15.64
N ALA A 593 38.31 -15.55 -15.99
CA ALA A 593 39.73 -15.24 -15.86
C ALA A 593 40.10 -13.89 -16.52
N GLY A 594 40.81 -13.07 -15.74
CA GLY A 594 41.27 -11.74 -16.16
C GLY A 594 40.22 -10.64 -16.07
N CYS A 595 39.01 -10.91 -15.56
CA CYS A 595 38.11 -9.83 -15.17
C CYS A 595 38.74 -9.02 -14.03
N GLU A 596 38.76 -7.70 -14.18
CA GLU A 596 39.21 -6.74 -13.17
C GLU A 596 38.07 -6.39 -12.21
N TYR A 597 36.83 -6.47 -12.70
CA TYR A 597 35.61 -6.22 -11.94
C TYR A 597 34.66 -7.41 -12.06
N VAL A 598 33.84 -7.61 -11.04
CA VAL A 598 32.69 -8.50 -11.08
C VAL A 598 31.52 -7.73 -10.50
N PHE A 599 30.46 -7.55 -11.28
CA PHE A 599 29.16 -7.16 -10.77
C PHE A 599 28.36 -8.44 -10.56
N TYR A 600 27.90 -8.71 -9.33
CA TYR A 600 27.13 -9.91 -9.03
C TYR A 600 25.88 -9.51 -8.24
N VAL A 601 24.75 -10.12 -8.58
CA VAL A 601 23.46 -9.82 -7.96
C VAL A 601 22.98 -11.07 -7.24
N ILE A 602 22.56 -10.90 -6.00
CA ILE A 602 21.95 -11.96 -5.19
C ILE A 602 20.68 -11.43 -4.51
N SER A 603 19.76 -12.33 -4.18
CA SER A 603 18.63 -12.01 -3.30
C SER A 603 19.00 -12.27 -1.84
N SER A 604 18.25 -11.70 -0.91
CA SER A 604 18.32 -12.10 0.51
C SER A 604 18.04 -13.62 0.68
N PRO A 605 18.49 -14.26 1.77
CA PRO A 605 18.21 -15.67 2.03
C PRO A 605 16.71 -15.96 2.04
N ASP A 606 16.30 -17.04 1.36
CA ASP A 606 14.90 -17.44 1.28
C ASP A 606 14.75 -18.94 1.63
N THR A 607 14.13 -19.22 2.77
CA THR A 607 13.84 -20.59 3.21
C THR A 607 12.45 -21.10 2.78
N GLY A 608 11.61 -20.23 2.21
CA GLY A 608 10.19 -20.49 1.99
C GLY A 608 9.39 -20.71 3.28
N ALA A 609 9.97 -20.46 4.46
CA ALA A 609 9.27 -20.58 5.74
C ALA A 609 8.44 -19.32 6.02
N GLY A 610 7.31 -19.48 6.71
CA GLY A 610 6.45 -18.36 7.13
C GLY A 610 5.38 -17.92 6.12
N GLU A 611 5.52 -18.32 4.86
CA GLU A 611 4.51 -18.18 3.80
C GLU A 611 3.97 -19.56 3.38
N PRO A 612 2.71 -19.69 2.94
CA PRO A 612 2.19 -20.94 2.39
C PRO A 612 2.77 -21.27 1.02
N GLN A 613 2.79 -22.57 0.67
CA GLN A 613 3.21 -23.02 -0.65
C GLN A 613 2.28 -22.39 -1.71
N GLY A 614 2.81 -21.47 -2.52
CA GLY A 614 2.06 -20.71 -3.54
C GLY A 614 1.99 -19.20 -3.30
N GLY A 615 2.66 -18.67 -2.27
CA GLY A 615 2.48 -17.28 -1.81
C GLY A 615 1.20 -17.15 -0.98
N GLY A 616 0.99 -16.01 -0.29
CA GLY A 616 -0.02 -15.74 0.76
C GLY A 616 -1.51 -16.10 0.52
N PHE A 617 -1.82 -16.82 -0.57
CA PHE A 617 -3.12 -17.36 -0.93
C PHE A 617 -3.19 -18.91 -0.87
N GLY A 618 -2.13 -19.63 -0.53
CA GLY A 618 -2.19 -21.10 -0.38
C GLY A 618 -2.86 -21.54 0.94
N PRO A 619 -3.73 -22.56 0.97
CA PRO A 619 -4.43 -23.00 2.19
C PRO A 619 -3.53 -23.65 3.26
N ASP A 620 -2.25 -23.89 2.96
CA ASP A 620 -1.32 -24.61 3.84
C ASP A 620 0.06 -23.93 3.94
N ALA A 621 0.40 -23.43 5.12
CA ALA A 621 1.77 -23.03 5.50
C ALA A 621 2.69 -24.26 5.75
N ALA A 622 2.89 -25.10 4.72
CA ALA A 622 3.78 -26.28 4.57
C ALA A 622 3.85 -27.35 5.71
N PRO A 623 4.10 -28.65 5.42
CA PRO A 623 3.91 -29.42 4.19
C PRO A 623 2.87 -30.55 4.32
N VAL A 624 2.56 -31.18 3.18
CA VAL A 624 1.66 -32.34 2.93
C VAL A 624 2.14 -33.64 3.62
N ASP A 625 3.21 -33.59 4.41
CA ASP A 625 3.73 -34.70 5.21
C ASP A 625 3.24 -34.55 6.67
N PRO A 626 2.36 -35.43 7.16
CA PRO A 626 1.84 -35.34 8.52
C PRO A 626 2.92 -35.49 9.61
N ASP A 627 4.11 -35.98 9.26
CA ASP A 627 5.24 -36.13 10.19
C ASP A 627 6.19 -34.91 10.18
N ALA A 628 5.95 -33.90 9.32
CA ALA A 628 6.81 -32.73 9.24
C ALA A 628 6.54 -31.71 10.38
N PRO A 629 7.56 -30.94 10.79
CA PRO A 629 7.38 -29.88 11.77
C PRO A 629 6.40 -28.81 11.28
N LYS A 630 5.35 -28.55 12.08
CA LYS A 630 4.34 -27.51 11.79
C LYS A 630 4.92 -26.08 11.79
N TYR A 631 5.94 -25.83 12.60
CA TYR A 631 6.56 -24.51 12.76
C TYR A 631 8.05 -24.60 12.45
N LEU A 632 8.51 -23.82 11.46
CA LEU A 632 9.91 -23.71 11.07
C LEU A 632 10.43 -22.28 11.35
N PRO A 633 11.74 -22.11 11.62
CA PRO A 633 12.38 -20.80 11.70
C PRO A 633 12.45 -20.13 10.32
N ILE A 634 12.34 -18.81 10.30
CA ILE A 634 12.64 -17.97 9.13
C ILE A 634 14.10 -17.52 9.27
N SER A 635 14.99 -18.06 8.44
CA SER A 635 16.43 -17.78 8.53
C SER A 635 16.80 -16.56 7.71
N LEU A 636 17.55 -15.63 8.33
CA LEU A 636 18.12 -14.46 7.66
C LEU A 636 19.57 -14.69 7.19
N GLN A 637 20.04 -15.95 7.20
CA GLN A 637 21.33 -16.41 6.68
C GLN A 637 21.14 -17.49 5.59
N TYR A 638 22.09 -17.62 4.67
CA TYR A 638 22.06 -18.59 3.55
C TYR A 638 22.40 -20.00 4.02
N ARG A 639 23.42 -20.15 4.87
CA ARG A 639 23.83 -21.49 5.34
C ARG A 639 22.75 -22.11 6.22
N PRO A 640 22.65 -23.46 6.24
CA PRO A 640 21.69 -24.17 7.08
C PRO A 640 21.67 -23.65 8.52
N TYR A 641 20.48 -23.42 9.05
CA TYR A 641 20.24 -22.87 10.37
C TYR A 641 19.45 -23.85 11.24
N THR A 642 19.80 -23.95 12.52
CA THR A 642 19.05 -24.67 13.54
C THR A 642 18.70 -23.71 14.68
N ALA A 643 17.41 -23.60 15.01
CA ALA A 643 16.89 -22.65 15.98
C ALA A 643 17.07 -23.09 17.43
N ASP A 644 18.31 -23.18 17.91
CA ASP A 644 18.62 -23.66 19.26
C ASP A 644 18.25 -22.67 20.39
N THR A 645 18.15 -21.38 20.06
CA THR A 645 17.89 -20.28 21.01
C THR A 645 16.47 -19.74 20.96
N ALA A 646 15.65 -20.18 20.00
CA ALA A 646 14.26 -19.74 19.86
C ALA A 646 13.46 -19.89 21.16
N ARG A 647 12.49 -18.99 21.33
CA ARG A 647 11.59 -18.94 22.49
C ARG A 647 10.82 -20.25 22.62
N ASP A 648 10.80 -20.82 23.82
CA ASP A 648 10.05 -22.03 24.15
C ASP A 648 9.62 -21.98 25.63
N PRO A 649 8.30 -22.02 25.94
CA PRO A 649 7.17 -22.12 25.01
C PRO A 649 6.89 -20.83 24.22
N SER A 650 6.05 -20.92 23.18
CA SER A 650 5.44 -19.75 22.51
C SER A 650 4.59 -18.91 23.48
N LEU A 651 4.40 -17.63 23.14
CA LEU A 651 3.54 -16.70 23.86
C LEU A 651 2.07 -16.96 23.59
N ALA A 652 1.70 -17.19 22.33
CA ALA A 652 0.32 -17.44 21.91
C ALA A 652 0.11 -18.90 21.52
N GLY A 653 -1.15 -19.30 21.41
CA GLY A 653 -1.54 -20.68 21.10
C GLY A 653 -2.99 -20.96 21.45
N ASP A 654 -3.60 -21.84 20.66
CA ASP A 654 -4.96 -22.32 20.93
C ASP A 654 -4.99 -23.15 22.23
N ILE A 655 -6.14 -23.15 22.91
CA ILE A 655 -6.39 -24.10 23.99
C ILE A 655 -6.82 -25.43 23.37
N LEU A 656 -6.03 -26.47 23.55
CA LEU A 656 -6.25 -27.80 23.00
C LEU A 656 -7.34 -28.55 23.81
N GLU A 657 -7.85 -29.66 23.25
CA GLU A 657 -8.91 -30.47 23.87
C GLU A 657 -8.55 -30.96 25.29
N ASP A 658 -7.26 -31.14 25.59
CA ASP A 658 -6.77 -31.57 26.90
C ASP A 658 -6.57 -30.41 27.90
N GLY A 659 -6.89 -29.18 27.48
CA GLY A 659 -6.76 -27.95 28.27
C GLY A 659 -5.34 -27.38 28.30
N THR A 660 -4.38 -27.95 27.57
CA THR A 660 -3.04 -27.37 27.40
C THR A 660 -3.05 -26.31 26.31
N LYS A 661 -2.11 -25.36 26.39
CA LYS A 661 -1.90 -24.34 25.36
C LYS A 661 -1.01 -24.92 24.26
N GLU A 662 -1.42 -24.74 23.00
CA GLU A 662 -0.59 -25.06 21.84
C GLU A 662 0.77 -24.37 21.97
N ASN A 663 1.86 -25.14 21.86
CA ASN A 663 3.20 -24.57 21.76
C ASN A 663 3.58 -24.43 20.29
N ARG A 664 3.68 -23.19 19.84
CA ARG A 664 3.99 -22.79 18.46
C ARG A 664 5.49 -22.52 18.24
N SER A 665 6.32 -22.85 19.23
CA SER A 665 7.77 -22.74 19.13
C SER A 665 8.34 -23.63 18.02
N TYR A 666 9.35 -23.11 17.34
CA TYR A 666 10.16 -23.83 16.36
C TYR A 666 11.56 -24.16 16.92
N ARG A 667 11.75 -24.11 18.25
CA ARG A 667 13.03 -24.43 18.89
C ARG A 667 13.51 -25.84 18.49
N GLY A 668 14.77 -25.93 18.08
CA GLY A 668 15.42 -27.17 17.64
C GLY A 668 15.07 -27.62 16.22
N GLN A 669 14.21 -26.87 15.51
CA GLN A 669 13.94 -27.11 14.09
C GLN A 669 15.05 -26.52 13.22
N SER A 670 15.21 -27.05 12.01
CA SER A 670 16.24 -26.62 11.07
C SER A 670 15.67 -26.29 9.70
N VAL A 671 16.31 -25.35 9.00
CA VAL A 671 15.97 -24.91 7.64
C VAL A 671 17.24 -24.67 6.82
N THR A 672 17.09 -24.71 5.50
CA THR A 672 18.13 -24.34 4.53
C THR A 672 17.55 -23.34 3.55
N ALA A 673 18.30 -22.31 3.20
CA ALA A 673 17.89 -21.35 2.19
C ALA A 673 17.89 -22.03 0.79
N SER A 674 16.81 -21.85 0.05
CA SER A 674 16.66 -22.34 -1.32
C SER A 674 17.71 -21.75 -2.27
N ASN A 675 18.23 -20.56 -1.95
CA ASN A 675 19.26 -19.84 -2.68
C ASN A 675 20.65 -19.90 -2.02
N GLU A 676 20.97 -20.95 -1.27
CA GLU A 676 22.33 -21.17 -0.72
C GLU A 676 23.42 -21.14 -1.81
N ALA A 677 23.09 -21.57 -3.03
CA ALA A 677 24.01 -21.61 -4.17
C ALA A 677 24.53 -20.21 -4.59
N ASP A 678 23.80 -19.13 -4.31
CA ASP A 678 24.25 -17.76 -4.58
C ASP A 678 25.49 -17.42 -3.75
N LEU A 679 25.49 -17.83 -2.46
CA LEU A 679 26.65 -17.69 -1.58
C LEU A 679 27.81 -18.55 -2.05
N ASP A 680 27.56 -19.81 -2.43
CA ASP A 680 28.61 -20.70 -2.97
C ASP A 680 29.28 -20.07 -4.19
N ARG A 681 28.49 -19.53 -5.12
CA ARG A 681 28.99 -18.86 -6.32
C ARG A 681 29.81 -17.61 -5.99
N LEU A 682 29.36 -16.77 -5.06
CA LEU A 682 30.13 -15.61 -4.61
C LEU A 682 31.50 -16.00 -4.03
N ILE A 683 31.53 -17.07 -3.22
CA ILE A 683 32.77 -17.62 -2.65
C ILE A 683 33.70 -18.11 -3.77
N GLU A 684 33.18 -18.92 -4.70
CA GLU A 684 33.94 -19.45 -5.84
C GLU A 684 34.55 -18.33 -6.70
N ILE A 685 33.77 -17.28 -7.00
CA ILE A 685 34.24 -16.10 -7.74
C ILE A 685 35.39 -15.44 -6.99
N ARG A 686 35.25 -15.18 -5.68
CA ARG A 686 36.30 -14.54 -4.88
C ARG A 686 37.57 -15.39 -4.82
N GLU A 687 37.45 -16.70 -4.68
CA GLU A 687 38.59 -17.61 -4.67
C GLU A 687 39.33 -17.66 -6.01
N ALA A 688 38.60 -17.65 -7.12
CA ALA A 688 39.17 -17.67 -8.46
C ALA A 688 39.76 -16.32 -8.88
N LEU A 689 39.21 -15.21 -8.39
CA LEU A 689 39.57 -13.84 -8.75
C LEU A 689 39.92 -13.00 -7.49
N PRO A 690 40.99 -13.35 -6.75
CA PRO A 690 41.30 -12.71 -5.47
C PRO A 690 41.59 -11.20 -5.57
N ASP A 691 42.07 -10.74 -6.73
CA ASP A 691 42.44 -9.35 -6.98
C ASP A 691 41.32 -8.53 -7.66
N ALA A 692 40.27 -9.18 -8.17
CA ALA A 692 39.16 -8.49 -8.84
C ALA A 692 38.34 -7.69 -7.82
N LYS A 693 37.78 -6.56 -8.28
CA LYS A 693 36.86 -5.74 -7.51
C LYS A 693 35.46 -6.32 -7.63
N ILE A 694 34.97 -6.95 -6.55
CA ILE A 694 33.63 -7.53 -6.54
C ILE A 694 32.65 -6.50 -5.99
N ILE A 695 31.72 -6.10 -6.84
CA ILE A 695 30.58 -5.25 -6.55
C ILE A 695 29.37 -6.17 -6.42
N LEU A 696 28.91 -6.34 -5.19
CA LEU A 696 27.75 -7.16 -4.88
C LEU A 696 26.52 -6.26 -4.77
N ALA A 697 25.50 -6.49 -5.60
CA ALA A 697 24.18 -5.93 -5.40
C ALA A 697 23.28 -6.96 -4.70
N VAL A 698 22.69 -6.58 -3.58
CA VAL A 698 21.72 -7.37 -2.84
C VAL A 698 20.33 -6.79 -3.08
N GLU A 699 19.46 -7.54 -3.74
CA GLU A 699 18.04 -7.21 -3.93
C GLU A 699 17.21 -7.98 -2.89
N ALA A 700 16.96 -7.37 -1.74
CA ALA A 700 16.27 -8.02 -0.62
C ALA A 700 14.78 -8.22 -0.92
N THR A 701 14.23 -9.41 -0.68
CA THR A 701 12.84 -9.72 -1.08
C THR A 701 11.82 -9.41 -0.01
N ASN A 702 12.00 -9.95 1.21
CA ASN A 702 10.98 -9.88 2.26
C ASN A 702 11.50 -9.48 3.64
N ASN A 703 12.79 -9.65 3.94
CA ASN A 703 13.33 -9.52 5.29
C ASN A 703 14.68 -8.80 5.32
N ALA A 704 15.12 -8.40 6.53
CA ALA A 704 16.52 -8.04 6.76
C ALA A 704 17.44 -9.25 6.56
N GLN A 705 18.75 -9.05 6.70
CA GLN A 705 19.72 -10.10 6.40
C GLN A 705 20.92 -10.08 7.34
N CYS A 706 21.42 -11.26 7.68
CA CYS A 706 22.73 -11.48 8.30
C CYS A 706 23.84 -11.35 7.24
N PHE A 707 24.61 -10.27 7.28
CA PHE A 707 25.64 -9.99 6.25
C PHE A 707 26.96 -10.75 6.46
N HIS A 708 27.16 -11.39 7.61
CA HIS A 708 28.43 -12.04 7.96
C HIS A 708 28.88 -13.13 6.98
N GLU A 709 27.95 -13.72 6.21
CA GLU A 709 28.26 -14.76 5.22
C GLU A 709 28.73 -14.22 3.88
N ILE A 710 28.26 -13.03 3.48
CA ILE A 710 28.54 -12.44 2.15
C ILE A 710 29.58 -11.32 2.20
N GLU A 711 29.60 -10.52 3.26
CA GLU A 711 30.46 -9.34 3.36
C GLU A 711 31.97 -9.62 3.17
N PRO A 712 32.53 -10.75 3.68
CA PRO A 712 33.95 -11.04 3.51
C PRO A 712 34.39 -11.21 2.06
N TYR A 713 33.46 -11.51 1.16
CA TYR A 713 33.73 -11.80 -0.24
C TYR A 713 33.47 -10.61 -1.18
N ALA A 714 32.89 -9.52 -0.69
CA ALA A 714 32.57 -8.32 -1.48
C ALA A 714 33.52 -7.15 -1.16
N ASP A 715 33.93 -6.38 -2.18
CA ASP A 715 34.63 -5.10 -1.98
C ASP A 715 33.62 -3.95 -1.86
N VAL A 716 32.54 -4.01 -2.62
CA VAL A 716 31.42 -3.07 -2.56
C VAL A 716 30.13 -3.86 -2.32
N ILE A 717 29.26 -3.32 -1.48
CA ILE A 717 27.90 -3.84 -1.31
C ILE A 717 26.92 -2.70 -1.58
N LEU A 718 26.12 -2.87 -2.63
CA LEU A 718 24.92 -2.09 -2.90
C LEU A 718 23.71 -2.91 -2.43
N TRP A 719 22.76 -2.27 -1.80
CA TRP A 719 21.57 -2.91 -1.26
C TRP A 719 20.34 -2.12 -1.67
N SER A 720 19.29 -2.85 -2.05
CA SER A 720 17.96 -2.32 -2.30
C SER A 720 16.94 -3.38 -1.91
N TRP A 721 15.69 -2.97 -1.71
CA TRP A 721 14.59 -3.92 -1.77
C TRP A 721 14.34 -4.34 -3.21
N ALA A 722 13.90 -5.58 -3.43
CA ALA A 722 13.46 -6.06 -4.72
C ALA A 722 12.11 -5.42 -5.07
N SER A 723 12.04 -4.81 -6.24
CA SER A 723 10.83 -4.17 -6.75
C SER A 723 10.06 -5.12 -7.68
N SER A 724 8.73 -5.15 -7.56
CA SER A 724 7.79 -6.04 -8.24
C SER A 724 7.80 -5.94 -9.77
N GLY A 725 7.96 -4.74 -10.34
CA GLY A 725 8.10 -4.53 -11.77
C GLY A 725 9.53 -4.60 -12.28
N ARG A 726 10.53 -4.67 -11.37
CA ARG A 726 11.99 -4.56 -11.62
C ARG A 726 12.32 -3.24 -12.34
N ASN A 727 13.22 -2.43 -11.80
CA ASN A 727 14.37 -1.92 -12.57
C ASN A 727 15.31 -1.04 -11.72
N PHE A 728 16.31 -1.64 -11.07
CA PHE A 728 17.44 -0.86 -10.50
C PHE A 728 18.67 -0.85 -11.42
N GLU A 729 18.62 -1.53 -12.56
CA GLU A 729 19.74 -1.73 -13.49
C GLU A 729 20.27 -0.38 -14.01
N GLN A 730 19.38 0.58 -14.27
CA GLN A 730 19.76 1.95 -14.63
C GLN A 730 20.42 2.69 -13.46
N ALA A 731 19.82 2.62 -12.27
CA ALA A 731 20.36 3.25 -11.06
C ALA A 731 21.76 2.71 -10.70
N TYR A 732 21.94 1.39 -10.75
CA TYR A 732 23.23 0.74 -10.57
C TYR A 732 24.26 1.24 -11.59
N GLY A 733 23.91 1.25 -12.88
CA GLY A 733 24.82 1.74 -13.92
C GLY A 733 25.23 3.21 -13.71
N ARG A 734 24.27 4.08 -13.35
CA ARG A 734 24.51 5.52 -13.12
C ARG A 734 25.42 5.76 -11.91
N ILE A 735 25.23 4.98 -10.85
CA ILE A 735 26.12 4.98 -9.67
C ILE A 735 27.53 4.53 -10.05
N LEU A 736 27.67 3.44 -10.80
CA LEU A 736 28.97 2.92 -11.25
C LEU A 736 29.70 3.89 -12.19
N LYS A 737 28.95 4.64 -12.98
CA LYS A 737 29.46 5.70 -13.85
C LYS A 737 29.83 6.98 -13.11
N GLY A 738 29.45 7.13 -11.84
CA GLY A 738 29.65 8.36 -11.09
C GLY A 738 28.70 9.50 -11.51
N GLU A 739 27.62 9.19 -12.25
CA GLU A 739 26.60 10.18 -12.61
C GLU A 739 25.70 10.54 -11.43
N VAL A 740 25.50 9.58 -10.52
CA VAL A 740 24.61 9.68 -9.36
C VAL A 740 25.37 9.23 -8.13
N GLU A 741 25.32 10.05 -7.08
CA GLU A 741 25.82 9.69 -5.76
C GLU A 741 24.79 8.80 -5.03
N PRO A 742 25.18 7.65 -4.44
CA PRO A 742 24.27 6.88 -3.60
C PRO A 742 23.82 7.70 -2.38
N THR A 743 22.51 7.79 -2.17
CA THR A 743 21.92 8.55 -1.05
C THR A 743 20.99 7.72 -0.16
N GLY A 744 20.72 6.46 -0.51
CA GLY A 744 19.81 5.61 0.24
C GLY A 744 20.33 5.28 1.64
N LEU A 745 19.41 5.04 2.56
CA LEU A 745 19.66 4.65 3.94
C LEU A 745 18.88 3.37 4.27
N LEU A 746 19.41 2.56 5.18
CA LEU A 746 18.76 1.32 5.62
C LEU A 746 17.43 1.60 6.35
N PRO A 747 16.31 0.97 5.92
CA PRO A 747 15.01 1.12 6.55
C PRO A 747 14.75 0.16 7.71
N CYS A 748 15.67 -0.76 7.95
CA CYS A 748 15.66 -1.65 9.10
C CYS A 748 17.09 -1.99 9.52
N GLN A 749 17.26 -2.42 10.76
CA GLN A 749 18.52 -2.95 11.27
C GLN A 749 18.90 -4.25 10.57
N MET A 750 20.19 -4.40 10.26
CA MET A 750 20.72 -5.66 9.72
C MET A 750 21.40 -6.46 10.84
N PRO A 751 20.81 -7.59 11.26
CA PRO A 751 21.28 -8.32 12.44
C PRO A 751 22.67 -8.90 12.24
N LYS A 752 23.40 -9.02 13.34
CA LYS A 752 24.73 -9.62 13.39
C LYS A 752 24.70 -11.12 13.09
N ASP A 753 23.71 -11.83 13.64
CA ASP A 753 23.54 -13.28 13.54
C ASP A 753 22.10 -13.68 13.92
N MET A 754 21.75 -14.95 13.69
CA MET A 754 20.43 -15.47 14.04
C MET A 754 20.19 -15.56 15.56
N GLU A 755 21.21 -15.69 16.41
CA GLU A 755 21.01 -15.69 17.87
C GLU A 755 20.44 -14.34 18.33
N THR A 756 20.92 -13.25 17.73
CA THR A 756 20.40 -11.90 17.92
C THR A 756 18.95 -11.79 17.45
N VAL A 757 18.62 -12.36 16.28
CA VAL A 757 17.25 -12.38 15.74
C VAL A 757 16.29 -13.09 16.71
N GLU A 758 16.65 -14.27 17.21
CA GLU A 758 15.82 -15.04 18.16
C GLU A 758 15.63 -14.34 19.51
N ALA A 759 16.53 -13.41 19.87
CA ALA A 759 16.46 -12.66 21.12
C ALA A 759 15.57 -11.41 21.03
N SER A 760 15.22 -10.97 19.81
CA SER A 760 14.35 -9.81 19.56
C SER A 760 12.92 -10.03 20.04
N TYR A 761 12.20 -8.94 20.23
CA TYR A 761 10.79 -8.90 20.58
C TYR A 761 9.97 -8.48 19.36
N GLU A 762 8.90 -9.21 19.10
CA GLU A 762 8.11 -9.06 17.88
C GLU A 762 7.50 -7.66 17.69
N ASP A 763 7.24 -6.94 18.78
CA ASP A 763 6.65 -5.60 18.80
C ASP A 763 7.65 -4.46 19.08
N VAL A 764 8.95 -4.74 19.28
CA VAL A 764 9.94 -3.72 19.62
C VAL A 764 10.83 -3.42 18.40
N PRO A 765 10.73 -2.23 17.80
CA PRO A 765 11.54 -1.89 16.64
C PRO A 765 12.99 -1.61 17.04
N ARG A 766 13.93 -1.90 16.13
CA ARG A 766 15.36 -1.61 16.29
C ARG A 766 16.01 -2.21 17.54
N ASP A 767 15.66 -3.45 17.88
CA ASP A 767 16.11 -4.12 19.10
C ASP A 767 17.17 -5.20 18.88
N VAL A 768 17.80 -5.25 17.69
CA VAL A 768 18.86 -6.22 17.37
C VAL A 768 20.27 -5.62 17.48
N GLU A 769 21.24 -6.45 17.87
CA GLU A 769 22.67 -6.14 17.67
C GLU A 769 22.98 -6.17 16.17
N CYS A 770 23.38 -5.01 15.61
CA CYS A 770 23.65 -4.89 14.18
C CYS A 770 25.03 -5.44 13.78
N TYR A 771 25.13 -5.96 12.56
CA TYR A 771 26.39 -6.39 11.97
C TYR A 771 27.35 -5.21 11.75
N THR A 772 28.66 -5.42 11.96
CA THR A 772 29.71 -4.44 11.62
C THR A 772 30.70 -5.08 10.64
N ASP A 773 30.89 -4.42 9.50
CA ASP A 773 31.71 -4.92 8.39
C ASP A 773 33.22 -4.79 8.64
N SER A 774 34.03 -5.30 7.70
CA SER A 774 35.49 -5.23 7.77
C SER A 774 36.08 -3.82 7.63
N GLU A 775 35.31 -2.85 7.17
CA GLU A 775 35.70 -1.44 7.04
C GLU A 775 35.25 -0.60 8.26
N GLY A 776 34.56 -1.22 9.24
CA GLY A 776 34.09 -0.59 10.48
C GLY A 776 32.71 0.06 10.38
N ASN A 777 31.95 -0.24 9.32
CA ASN A 777 30.59 0.23 9.13
C ASN A 777 29.59 -0.67 9.87
N THR A 778 28.77 -0.09 10.74
CA THR A 778 27.68 -0.81 11.41
C THR A 778 26.39 -0.62 10.62
N TYR A 779 25.75 -1.71 10.19
CA TYR A 779 24.53 -1.70 9.37
C TYR A 779 23.28 -1.51 10.24
N ASP A 780 23.23 -0.36 10.89
CA ASP A 780 22.12 0.09 11.75
C ASP A 780 21.04 0.81 10.92
N PHE A 781 19.87 1.01 11.52
CA PHE A 781 18.82 1.82 10.90
C PHE A 781 19.34 3.22 10.53
N CYS A 782 18.92 3.73 9.36
CA CYS A 782 19.43 4.96 8.75
C CYS A 782 20.93 4.93 8.36
N PHE A 783 21.57 3.76 8.26
CA PHE A 783 22.94 3.68 7.75
C PHE A 783 22.97 3.66 6.22
N GLY A 784 23.95 4.37 5.65
CA GLY A 784 24.27 4.33 4.22
C GLY A 784 25.56 5.12 3.97
N LEU A 785 26.25 4.78 2.89
CA LEU A 785 27.44 5.47 2.42
C LEU A 785 27.13 6.30 1.17
N ASN A 786 27.83 7.42 1.03
CA ASN A 786 27.95 8.18 -0.20
C ASN A 786 29.44 8.31 -0.59
N TRP A 787 29.81 9.18 -1.54
CA TRP A 787 31.22 9.32 -1.95
C TRP A 787 32.12 9.93 -0.86
N ALA A 788 31.53 10.68 0.08
CA ALA A 788 32.24 11.29 1.21
C ALA A 788 32.38 10.36 2.43
N GLY A 789 31.67 9.23 2.47
CA GLY A 789 31.68 8.27 3.56
C GLY A 789 30.28 8.04 4.13
N VAL A 790 30.18 7.87 5.45
CA VAL A 790 28.89 7.66 6.13
C VAL A 790 28.01 8.90 5.98
N ILE A 791 26.77 8.70 5.53
CA ILE A 791 25.77 9.77 5.41
C ILE A 791 25.37 10.22 6.83
N ASP A 792 25.42 11.52 7.08
CA ASP A 792 25.01 12.16 8.34
C ASP A 792 24.31 13.50 8.03
N ASP A 793 23.16 13.41 7.38
CA ASP A 793 22.35 14.55 6.96
C ASP A 793 21.09 14.73 7.82
N GLU A 794 20.19 15.63 7.41
CA GLU A 794 18.95 15.91 8.13
C GLU A 794 18.08 14.67 8.30
N ARG A 795 18.01 13.77 7.31
CA ARG A 795 17.22 12.54 7.35
C ARG A 795 17.73 11.62 8.45
N VAL A 796 19.04 11.40 8.51
CA VAL A 796 19.69 10.61 9.58
C VAL A 796 19.41 11.23 10.94
N SER A 797 19.60 12.55 11.08
CA SER A 797 19.32 13.25 12.35
C SER A 797 17.84 13.19 12.74
N THR A 798 16.93 13.07 11.76
CA THR A 798 15.46 13.04 11.91
C THR A 798 14.91 11.65 12.15
N TYR A 799 15.53 10.58 11.69
CA TYR A 799 14.99 9.23 11.89
C TYR A 799 15.81 8.36 12.83
N LYS A 800 17.09 8.65 13.08
CA LYS A 800 17.95 7.85 13.97
C LYS A 800 17.64 7.95 15.47
N ALA A 801 16.85 8.92 15.95
CA ALA A 801 16.52 8.91 17.37
C ALA A 801 15.63 7.72 17.74
N ASN A 802 15.52 7.52 19.05
CA ASN A 802 14.77 6.41 19.63
C ASN A 802 13.37 6.28 18.99
N PRO A 803 12.96 5.05 18.65
CA PRO A 803 11.62 4.77 18.15
C PRO A 803 10.55 5.34 19.07
N LEU A 804 9.45 5.77 18.47
CA LEU A 804 8.27 6.22 19.22
C LEU A 804 7.52 5.00 19.74
N THR A 805 7.08 5.05 21.00
CA THR A 805 6.37 3.92 21.65
C THR A 805 4.88 4.20 21.87
N SER A 806 4.42 5.41 21.57
CA SER A 806 3.02 5.82 21.75
C SER A 806 2.66 6.98 20.84
N PRO A 807 1.39 7.08 20.41
CA PRO A 807 0.91 8.18 19.60
C PRO A 807 0.77 9.48 20.42
N GLU A 808 0.81 10.60 19.72
CA GLU A 808 0.43 11.91 20.25
C GLU A 808 -1.09 12.05 20.39
N THR A 809 -1.83 11.48 19.44
CA THR A 809 -3.28 11.34 19.51
C THR A 809 -3.67 10.44 20.69
N GLU A 810 -4.66 10.88 21.47
CA GLU A 810 -5.11 10.16 22.66
C GLU A 810 -5.75 8.82 22.30
N VAL A 811 -5.20 7.72 22.83
CA VAL A 811 -5.73 6.36 22.63
C VAL A 811 -6.91 6.12 23.55
N LYS A 812 -8.11 5.97 22.97
CA LYS A 812 -9.34 5.64 23.69
C LYS A 812 -9.99 4.40 23.08
N ALA A 813 -9.75 3.26 23.68
CA ALA A 813 -10.50 2.05 23.37
C ALA A 813 -11.87 2.07 24.05
N ASP A 814 -12.84 1.34 23.48
CA ASP A 814 -14.06 1.01 24.20
C ASP A 814 -13.76 0.04 25.35
N ALA A 815 -14.55 0.14 26.42
CA ALA A 815 -14.39 -0.64 27.65
C ALA A 815 -14.81 -2.10 27.48
#